data_AF-A0A7L3S805-F1
#
_entry.id   AF-A0A7L3S805-F1
#
_cell.length_a   1.000
_cell.length_b   1.000
_cell.length_c   1.000
_cell.angle_alpha   90.00
_cell.angle_beta   90.00
_cell.angle_gamma   90.00
#
_symmetry.space_group_name_H-M   'P 1'
#
loop_
_entity.id
_entity.type
_entity.pdbx_description
1 polymer ?
#
loop_
_entity_poly.entity_id
_entity_poly.type
_entity_poly.pdbx_seq_one_letter_code
_entity_poly.pdbx_strand_id
1 'polypeptide(L)'
;MGSTAVVVYLVLQLMQETKASVANCIPRKTVKYQTGNINTFMKEGLSNVSTLLLNEETDMLFVGGRDTVFALDLNNISREIAREYWFATRERQLECIHRGKDEIRCQNYILFLHKINNSNLYVCGTNAYHPTCDHMVIHGTNISLQGRAEEGRGKCPFEPTLKYASVFVDGEFYSATSNNFLGTEPIILRSMRNPVRTEFKTSWLNEPSFVNMEIVHESESNPNGDDDKIYVFFTETAVEFEFYDKLLVSRIARICRGDLGGKRILQRRWTSFLKSRLSCSIPELNFHFNIVHDIFLLRRRKWQDSVFYGIFSQQWGRIDISAVCAYSMKNIQEVFSKGNYKGPVTVQHSPVKWMVYRGEVPVPRPGACIDNFARSIGYNTSSDLPDKVLQFVRDHPLMDTSVNPIGNRPVLLKRGSNYTRIVVDRVTGLDKQTYDVMFLGTDDGYLHKAFSCDGEMFIVEELQVFLSPAPVQSLQLSSEKGMLYAGSLSQVVQLPVSECHRYKYCLDCVLARDPYCAWAQAANECVLLAKQTGRTENLIQSVKYGDASRCLHVENSVRKCLFTLGNNVHLKCVPLSNLASVVWKFNGSRLRAEDSKYLLYDGGIAIFNATMDAAGFYDCISVEKSKGKEFLITVARYVLYAQEKMEEANVIVTANKRAEAGDEGFRSSEPLSSLNKAANQKSVDSHREKLVLKLFGAGFALFFFSLLVWNFYKGHLSLPWMSRETSSKPTGTAGLGSPALATEGSGSVRKSSATQTNISSVNE
;
A
#
# COMPACT_ATOMS: atom_id res chain seq x y z
N MET A 1 -29.30 26.39 29.83
CA MET A 1 -28.23 25.38 29.58
C MET A 1 -28.62 24.30 28.55
N GLY A 2 -29.89 24.09 28.20
CA GLY A 2 -30.27 23.03 27.23
C GLY A 2 -29.68 23.18 25.82
N SER A 3 -29.85 24.35 25.19
CA SER A 3 -29.53 24.52 23.76
C SER A 3 -28.05 24.31 23.42
N THR A 4 -27.12 24.68 24.31
CA THR A 4 -25.69 24.44 24.10
C THR A 4 -25.33 22.97 24.19
N ALA A 5 -25.96 22.19 25.07
CA ALA A 5 -25.77 20.75 25.13
C ALA A 5 -26.32 20.06 23.87
N VAL A 6 -27.49 20.48 23.36
CA VAL A 6 -28.07 19.97 22.12
C VAL A 6 -27.20 20.31 20.90
N VAL A 7 -26.69 21.54 20.79
CA VAL A 7 -25.77 21.93 19.71
C VAL A 7 -24.45 21.14 19.79
N VAL A 8 -23.88 20.95 20.99
CA VAL A 8 -22.68 20.11 21.14
C VAL A 8 -22.96 18.65 20.80
N TYR A 9 -24.14 18.11 21.15
CA TYR A 9 -24.52 16.74 20.78
C TYR A 9 -24.71 16.58 19.26
N LEU A 10 -25.41 17.53 18.61
CA LEU A 10 -25.58 17.54 17.15
C LEU A 10 -24.25 17.73 16.41
N VAL A 11 -23.35 18.60 16.91
CA VAL A 11 -22.00 18.75 16.36
C VAL A 11 -21.17 17.49 16.60
N LEU A 12 -21.33 16.78 17.73
CA LEU A 12 -20.67 15.50 17.96
C LEU A 12 -21.23 14.39 17.04
N GLN A 13 -22.54 14.35 16.79
CA GLN A 13 -23.13 13.45 15.79
C GLN A 13 -22.63 13.78 14.38
N LEU A 14 -22.64 15.04 13.96
CA LEU A 14 -22.04 15.48 12.69
C LEU A 14 -20.53 15.15 12.61
N MET A 15 -19.79 15.20 13.73
CA MET A 15 -18.38 14.77 13.84
C MET A 15 -18.19 13.24 13.95
N GLN A 16 -19.27 12.46 14.05
CA GLN A 16 -19.29 11.00 13.90
C GLN A 16 -19.77 10.58 12.50
N GLU A 17 -20.74 11.30 11.92
CA GLU A 17 -21.20 11.10 10.55
C GLU A 17 -20.15 11.53 9.52
N THR A 18 -19.42 12.62 9.75
CA THR A 18 -18.24 12.98 8.93
C THR A 18 -17.04 12.04 9.13
N LYS A 19 -17.05 11.16 10.15
CA LYS A 19 -16.12 10.01 10.22
C LYS A 19 -16.61 8.80 9.40
N ALA A 20 -17.85 8.81 8.92
CA ALA A 20 -18.50 7.74 8.17
C ALA A 20 -18.73 8.14 6.70
N SER A 21 -17.65 8.31 5.93
CA SER A 21 -17.74 8.58 4.48
C SER A 21 -16.67 7.87 3.62
N VAL A 22 -15.51 7.52 4.17
CA VAL A 22 -14.54 6.63 3.49
C VAL A 22 -14.76 5.20 3.94
N ALA A 23 -15.05 4.30 2.99
CA ALA A 23 -15.18 2.87 3.25
C ALA A 23 -13.86 2.31 3.79
N ASN A 24 -13.86 1.82 5.03
CA ASN A 24 -12.70 1.21 5.67
C ASN A 24 -12.88 -0.31 5.74
N CYS A 25 -12.06 -1.06 5.02
CA CYS A 25 -12.13 -2.52 5.03
C CYS A 25 -11.49 -3.05 6.33
N ILE A 26 -12.30 -3.71 7.17
CA ILE A 26 -11.80 -4.43 8.36
C ILE A 26 -11.40 -5.85 7.91
N PRO A 27 -10.17 -6.33 8.21
CA PRO A 27 -9.78 -7.71 7.96
C PRO A 27 -10.69 -8.68 8.70
N ARG A 28 -11.26 -9.67 8.00
CA ARG A 28 -12.22 -10.61 8.60
C ARG A 28 -11.61 -11.39 9.76
N LYS A 29 -10.32 -11.73 9.69
CA LYS A 29 -9.63 -12.55 10.70
C LYS A 29 -8.22 -12.02 10.94
N THR A 30 -7.89 -11.74 12.21
CA THR A 30 -6.54 -11.34 12.64
C THR A 30 -5.73 -12.56 13.07
N VAL A 31 -4.65 -12.86 12.35
CA VAL A 31 -3.73 -13.95 12.69
C VAL A 31 -2.45 -13.37 13.28
N LYS A 32 -2.30 -13.55 14.60
CA LYS A 32 -1.08 -13.20 15.32
C LYS A 32 0.07 -14.11 14.88
N TYR A 33 1.31 -13.61 15.01
CA TYR A 33 2.53 -14.34 14.69
C TYR A 33 2.56 -15.73 15.34
N GLN A 34 2.94 -16.75 14.59
CA GLN A 34 2.95 -18.15 15.03
C GLN A 34 4.38 -18.70 15.06
N THR A 35 4.85 -19.10 16.23
CA THR A 35 6.13 -19.80 16.39
C THR A 35 6.02 -21.26 15.93
N GLY A 36 6.86 -21.67 14.98
CA GLY A 36 7.10 -23.09 14.64
C GLY A 36 6.58 -23.57 13.28
N ASN A 37 5.65 -22.86 12.64
CA ASN A 37 5.04 -23.28 11.37
C ASN A 37 5.52 -22.49 10.13
N ILE A 38 6.45 -21.55 10.30
CA ILE A 38 6.82 -20.57 9.27
C ILE A 38 8.32 -20.68 8.95
N ASN A 39 8.63 -21.12 7.73
CA ASN A 39 10.01 -21.16 7.21
C ASN A 39 10.59 -19.75 7.15
N THR A 40 11.70 -19.52 7.85
CA THR A 40 12.28 -18.20 8.07
C THR A 40 13.79 -18.25 7.90
N PHE A 41 14.34 -17.42 7.02
CA PHE A 41 15.77 -17.23 6.86
C PHE A 41 16.25 -16.02 7.65
N MET A 42 17.18 -16.26 8.58
CA MET A 42 17.92 -15.25 9.33
C MET A 42 19.39 -15.66 9.38
N LYS A 43 20.30 -14.72 9.16
CA LYS A 43 21.74 -14.95 9.26
C LYS A 43 22.46 -13.71 9.77
N GLU A 44 23.55 -13.91 10.50
CA GLU A 44 24.50 -12.83 10.78
C GLU A 44 25.00 -12.22 9.47
N GLY A 45 25.07 -10.88 9.41
CA GLY A 45 25.34 -10.11 8.20
C GLY A 45 24.11 -9.78 7.34
N LEU A 46 23.04 -10.59 7.38
CA LEU A 46 21.81 -10.34 6.61
C LEU A 46 21.18 -9.01 7.06
N SER A 47 21.26 -8.00 6.21
CA SER A 47 20.68 -6.68 6.45
C SER A 47 20.16 -6.04 5.16
N ASN A 48 19.07 -5.28 5.28
CA ASN A 48 18.33 -4.60 4.21
C ASN A 48 17.90 -5.53 3.06
N VAL A 49 16.97 -6.46 3.30
CA VAL A 49 16.45 -7.35 2.26
C VAL A 49 15.43 -6.63 1.37
N SER A 50 15.95 -5.71 0.57
CA SER A 50 15.22 -4.92 -0.41
C SER A 50 14.96 -5.67 -1.73
N THR A 51 15.77 -6.71 -2.01
CA THR A 51 15.79 -7.38 -3.33
C THR A 51 15.63 -8.89 -3.16
N LEU A 52 14.56 -9.44 -3.76
CA LEU A 52 14.30 -10.88 -3.85
C LEU A 52 14.09 -11.24 -5.33
N LEU A 53 14.86 -12.20 -5.84
CA LEU A 53 14.71 -12.75 -7.19
C LEU A 53 14.33 -14.23 -7.10
N LEU A 54 13.11 -14.53 -7.56
CA LEU A 54 12.54 -15.87 -7.65
C LEU A 54 13.08 -16.59 -8.91
N ASN A 55 13.54 -17.84 -8.80
CA ASN A 55 13.91 -18.67 -9.94
C ASN A 55 13.33 -20.09 -9.80
N GLU A 56 12.07 -20.25 -10.21
CA GLU A 56 11.31 -21.51 -10.11
C GLU A 56 11.96 -22.64 -10.93
N GLU A 57 12.53 -22.32 -12.10
CA GLU A 57 13.24 -23.29 -12.98
C GLU A 57 14.45 -23.98 -12.33
N THR A 58 15.00 -23.43 -11.25
CA THR A 58 16.14 -24.02 -10.52
C THR A 58 15.86 -24.24 -9.03
N ASP A 59 14.60 -24.09 -8.60
CA ASP A 59 14.20 -24.10 -7.18
C ASP A 59 15.09 -23.26 -6.24
N MET A 60 15.45 -22.05 -6.68
CA MET A 60 16.22 -21.10 -5.89
C MET A 60 15.52 -19.75 -5.68
N LEU A 61 15.67 -19.21 -4.47
CA LEU A 61 15.39 -17.82 -4.13
C LEU A 61 16.72 -17.09 -3.90
N PHE A 62 17.01 -16.10 -4.74
CA PHE A 62 18.18 -15.23 -4.56
C PHE A 62 17.81 -14.00 -3.73
N VAL A 63 18.65 -13.69 -2.73
CA VAL A 63 18.40 -12.64 -1.74
C VAL A 63 19.55 -11.64 -1.76
N GLY A 64 19.25 -10.40 -2.13
CA GLY A 64 20.18 -9.28 -2.09
C GLY A 64 20.09 -8.58 -0.74
N GLY A 65 21.23 -8.47 -0.04
CA GLY A 65 21.37 -7.73 1.21
C GLY A 65 22.61 -6.86 1.21
N ARG A 66 23.08 -6.48 2.41
CA ARG A 66 24.37 -5.80 2.56
C ARG A 66 25.55 -6.76 2.41
N ASP A 67 26.50 -6.37 1.58
CA ASP A 67 27.79 -7.00 1.29
C ASP A 67 27.73 -8.46 0.80
N THR A 68 26.53 -9.00 0.54
CA THR A 68 26.29 -10.44 0.32
C THR A 68 25.09 -10.68 -0.60
N VAL A 69 25.18 -11.70 -1.45
CA VAL A 69 24.04 -12.35 -2.12
C VAL A 69 23.90 -13.76 -1.56
N PHE A 70 22.69 -14.16 -1.15
CA PHE A 70 22.41 -15.53 -0.72
C PHE A 70 21.57 -16.26 -1.78
N ALA A 71 21.78 -17.57 -1.93
CA ALA A 71 20.92 -18.49 -2.66
C ALA A 71 20.29 -19.47 -1.66
N LEU A 72 18.95 -19.47 -1.59
CA LEU A 72 18.17 -20.28 -0.66
C LEU A 72 17.35 -21.33 -1.40
N ASP A 73 17.10 -22.47 -0.76
CA ASP A 73 16.20 -23.52 -1.27
C ASP A 73 14.76 -22.98 -1.34
N LEU A 74 14.19 -22.94 -2.54
CA LEU A 74 12.87 -22.34 -2.76
C LEU A 74 11.75 -23.14 -2.07
N ASN A 75 11.96 -24.43 -1.79
CA ASN A 75 10.97 -25.27 -1.11
C ASN A 75 11.08 -25.14 0.42
N ASN A 76 12.25 -24.75 0.95
CA ASN A 76 12.41 -24.36 2.36
C ASN A 76 13.53 -23.31 2.53
N ILE A 77 13.16 -22.03 2.55
CA ILE A 77 14.14 -20.92 2.58
C ILE A 77 15.04 -20.90 3.81
N SER A 78 14.68 -21.62 4.88
CA SER A 78 15.51 -21.79 6.07
C SER A 78 16.83 -22.52 5.76
N ARG A 79 16.89 -23.23 4.62
CA ARG A 79 18.08 -23.87 4.07
C ARG A 79 18.78 -22.94 3.08
N GLU A 80 19.90 -22.40 3.51
CA GLU A 80 20.90 -21.78 2.63
C GLU A 80 21.53 -22.86 1.74
N ILE A 81 21.63 -22.59 0.43
CA ILE A 81 22.33 -23.44 -0.54
C ILE A 81 23.75 -22.91 -0.75
N ALA A 82 23.88 -21.60 -1.00
CA ALA A 82 25.15 -20.92 -1.19
C ALA A 82 25.05 -19.44 -0.82
N ARG A 83 26.21 -18.78 -0.71
CA ARG A 83 26.32 -17.32 -0.63
C ARG A 83 27.53 -16.86 -1.42
N GLU A 84 27.50 -15.62 -1.89
CA GLU A 84 28.65 -14.93 -2.47
C GLU A 84 28.82 -13.57 -1.78
N TYR A 85 30.07 -13.23 -1.45
CA TYR A 85 30.40 -12.00 -0.73
C TYR A 85 30.92 -10.93 -1.69
N TRP A 86 30.42 -9.70 -1.54
CA TRP A 86 30.79 -8.57 -2.39
C TRP A 86 30.98 -7.29 -1.57
N PHE A 87 31.98 -7.28 -0.70
CA PHE A 87 32.33 -6.12 0.13
C PHE A 87 32.81 -4.92 -0.71
N ALA A 88 32.56 -3.71 -0.22
CA ALA A 88 33.27 -2.52 -0.70
C ALA A 88 34.75 -2.54 -0.26
N THR A 89 35.66 -2.08 -1.11
CA THR A 89 37.09 -2.00 -0.76
C THR A 89 37.32 -0.98 0.36
N ARG A 90 38.26 -1.22 1.28
CA ARG A 90 38.47 -0.33 2.45
C ARG A 90 38.80 1.11 2.05
N GLU A 91 39.45 1.30 0.91
CA GLU A 91 39.68 2.61 0.29
C GLU A 91 38.37 3.34 -0.04
N ARG A 92 37.41 2.68 -0.70
CA ARG A 92 36.08 3.24 -0.98
C ARG A 92 35.28 3.50 0.29
N GLN A 93 35.34 2.61 1.28
CA GLN A 93 34.71 2.83 2.58
C GLN A 93 35.25 4.11 3.25
N LEU A 94 36.57 4.28 3.29
CA LEU A 94 37.23 5.45 3.85
C LEU A 94 36.92 6.72 3.06
N GLU A 95 36.92 6.68 1.72
CA GLU A 95 36.54 7.82 0.89
C GLU A 95 35.08 8.25 1.14
N CYS A 96 34.16 7.29 1.24
CA CYS A 96 32.76 7.52 1.59
C CYS A 96 32.60 8.17 2.97
N ILE A 97 33.36 7.71 3.98
CA ILE A 97 33.37 8.31 5.33
C ILE A 97 33.96 9.72 5.29
N HIS A 98 35.06 9.95 4.59
CA HIS A 98 35.66 11.28 4.40
C HIS A 98 34.74 12.25 3.64
N ARG A 99 33.85 11.74 2.78
CA ARG A 99 32.76 12.50 2.13
C ARG A 99 31.54 12.74 3.05
N GLY A 100 31.64 12.44 4.35
CA GLY A 100 30.63 12.76 5.37
C GLY A 100 29.45 11.80 5.43
N LYS A 101 29.66 10.51 5.16
CA LYS A 101 28.63 9.46 5.27
C LYS A 101 28.94 8.47 6.40
N ASP A 102 27.89 7.93 7.03
CA ASP A 102 28.01 6.97 8.13
C ASP A 102 28.68 5.66 7.66
N GLU A 103 29.53 5.03 8.48
CA GLU A 103 30.20 3.75 8.14
C GLU A 103 29.20 2.63 7.80
N ILE A 104 27.98 2.68 8.36
CA ILE A 104 26.88 1.77 8.02
C ILE A 104 26.41 1.96 6.57
N ARG A 105 26.33 3.20 6.06
CA ARG A 105 25.96 3.46 4.66
C ARG A 105 27.12 3.24 3.69
N CYS A 106 28.36 3.34 4.16
CA CYS A 106 29.58 3.10 3.40
C CYS A 106 29.89 1.60 3.22
N GLN A 107 28.88 0.82 2.86
CA GLN A 107 28.96 -0.62 2.56
C GLN A 107 28.39 -0.90 1.16
N ASN A 108 28.47 -2.13 0.67
CA ASN A 108 27.87 -2.50 -0.61
C ASN A 108 26.47 -3.08 -0.42
N TYR A 109 25.43 -2.25 -0.54
CA TYR A 109 24.06 -2.74 -0.54
C TYR A 109 23.71 -3.29 -1.92
N ILE A 110 23.33 -4.57 -2.01
CA ILE A 110 22.87 -5.18 -3.25
C ILE A 110 21.41 -4.80 -3.48
N LEU A 111 21.18 -4.03 -4.55
CA LEU A 111 19.87 -3.42 -4.85
C LEU A 111 19.21 -4.02 -6.10
N PHE A 112 19.98 -4.78 -6.90
CA PHE A 112 19.52 -5.38 -8.15
C PHE A 112 20.02 -6.80 -8.30
N LEU A 113 19.10 -7.71 -8.61
CA LEU A 113 19.33 -9.09 -9.01
C LEU A 113 18.39 -9.37 -10.19
N HIS A 114 18.95 -9.53 -11.39
CA HIS A 114 18.19 -9.84 -12.60
C HIS A 114 18.66 -11.16 -13.21
N LYS A 115 17.71 -12.02 -13.58
CA LYS A 115 17.98 -13.25 -14.33
C LYS A 115 18.31 -12.90 -15.78
N ILE A 116 19.51 -13.26 -16.25
CA ILE A 116 19.88 -13.19 -17.68
C ILE A 116 19.51 -14.51 -18.36
N ASN A 117 19.87 -15.62 -17.72
CA ASN A 117 19.47 -16.99 -18.07
C ASN A 117 19.62 -17.89 -16.83
N ASN A 118 19.40 -19.20 -16.97
CA ASN A 118 19.42 -20.15 -15.85
C ASN A 118 20.80 -20.32 -15.18
N SER A 119 21.87 -19.82 -15.81
CA SER A 119 23.25 -19.90 -15.30
C SER A 119 23.89 -18.54 -15.04
N ASN A 120 23.23 -17.42 -15.36
CA ASN A 120 23.82 -16.08 -15.24
C ASN A 120 22.81 -15.06 -14.71
N LEU A 121 23.25 -14.26 -13.74
CA LEU A 121 22.53 -13.11 -13.20
C LEU A 121 23.31 -11.81 -13.49
N TYR A 122 22.60 -10.69 -13.58
CA TYR A 122 23.19 -9.34 -13.50
C TYR A 122 22.96 -8.80 -12.09
N VAL A 123 24.01 -8.34 -11.43
CA VAL A 123 23.98 -7.91 -10.03
C VAL A 123 24.57 -6.52 -9.92
N CYS A 124 23.89 -5.60 -9.20
CA CYS A 124 24.41 -4.27 -8.93
C CYS A 124 24.20 -3.86 -7.47
N GLY A 125 25.16 -3.09 -6.94
CA GLY A 125 25.10 -2.56 -5.59
C GLY A 125 25.73 -1.17 -5.43
N THR A 126 25.54 -0.57 -4.26
CA THR A 126 25.99 0.81 -3.96
C THR A 126 27.50 0.95 -3.79
N ASN A 127 28.19 -0.13 -3.44
CA ASN A 127 29.64 -0.24 -3.23
C ASN A 127 30.25 1.01 -2.57
N ALA A 128 29.77 1.34 -1.36
CA ALA A 128 30.15 2.51 -0.56
C ALA A 128 30.10 3.84 -1.35
N TYR A 129 28.93 4.16 -1.93
CA TYR A 129 28.71 5.34 -2.78
C TYR A 129 29.60 5.39 -4.04
N HIS A 130 30.00 4.22 -4.55
CA HIS A 130 30.63 4.07 -5.86
C HIS A 130 29.90 2.98 -6.66
N PRO A 131 28.66 3.23 -7.14
CA PRO A 131 27.79 2.19 -7.70
C PRO A 131 28.49 1.32 -8.74
N THR A 132 28.32 0.01 -8.60
CA THR A 132 29.05 -1.00 -9.37
C THR A 132 28.11 -2.14 -9.76
N CYS A 133 28.31 -2.69 -10.96
CA CYS A 133 27.59 -3.87 -11.46
C CYS A 133 28.57 -4.97 -11.87
N ASP A 134 28.19 -6.24 -11.80
CA ASP A 134 28.98 -7.37 -12.30
C ASP A 134 28.03 -8.52 -12.71
N HIS A 135 28.56 -9.48 -13.45
CA HIS A 135 27.87 -10.72 -13.77
C HIS A 135 28.15 -11.77 -12.70
N MET A 136 27.11 -12.48 -12.27
CA MET A 136 27.21 -13.64 -11.36
C MET A 136 26.86 -14.91 -12.13
N VAL A 137 27.67 -15.95 -11.96
CA VAL A 137 27.46 -17.27 -12.59
C VAL A 137 26.95 -18.26 -11.55
N ILE A 138 26.02 -19.11 -11.97
CA ILE A 138 25.46 -20.21 -11.19
C ILE A 138 26.09 -21.51 -11.72
N HIS A 139 26.94 -22.14 -10.91
CA HIS A 139 27.63 -23.39 -11.24
C HIS A 139 27.08 -24.52 -10.36
N GLY A 140 26.05 -25.20 -10.87
CA GLY A 140 25.27 -26.17 -10.08
C GLY A 140 24.51 -25.46 -8.97
N THR A 141 24.88 -25.75 -7.72
CA THR A 141 24.36 -25.07 -6.52
C THR A 141 25.15 -23.83 -6.10
N ASN A 142 26.37 -23.64 -6.63
CA ASN A 142 27.24 -22.55 -6.20
C ASN A 142 26.98 -21.28 -7.02
N ILE A 143 27.14 -20.12 -6.37
CA ILE A 143 27.15 -18.81 -7.03
C ILE A 143 28.53 -18.16 -6.88
N SER A 144 28.96 -17.44 -7.92
CA SER A 144 30.23 -16.70 -7.90
C SER A 144 30.18 -15.50 -8.85
N LEU A 145 30.76 -14.37 -8.46
CA LEU A 145 30.96 -13.21 -9.33
C LEU A 145 32.03 -13.47 -10.39
N GLN A 146 31.90 -12.86 -11.58
CA GLN A 146 32.92 -12.95 -12.63
C GLN A 146 34.15 -12.06 -12.35
N GLY A 147 34.05 -11.13 -11.40
CA GLY A 147 35.12 -10.16 -11.10
C GLY A 147 35.29 -9.11 -12.20
N ARG A 148 34.26 -8.88 -13.03
CA ARG A 148 34.27 -7.98 -14.20
C ARG A 148 33.50 -6.70 -13.90
N ALA A 149 33.73 -6.16 -12.71
CA ALA A 149 33.03 -5.02 -12.15
C ALA A 149 33.01 -3.79 -13.07
N GLU A 150 31.81 -3.45 -13.55
CA GLU A 150 31.50 -2.29 -14.38
C GLU A 150 31.13 -1.06 -13.54
N GLU A 151 31.33 0.14 -14.10
CA GLU A 151 30.73 1.36 -13.55
C GLU A 151 29.20 1.24 -13.53
N GLY A 152 28.62 1.41 -12.33
CA GLY A 152 27.18 1.36 -12.07
C GLY A 152 26.50 2.73 -12.08
N ARG A 153 27.19 3.80 -12.47
CA ARG A 153 26.65 5.17 -12.47
C ARG A 153 25.41 5.26 -13.37
N GLY A 154 24.29 5.69 -12.80
CA GLY A 154 23.00 5.75 -13.50
C GLY A 154 22.34 4.39 -13.74
N LYS A 155 23.04 3.27 -13.52
CA LYS A 155 22.48 1.91 -13.43
C LYS A 155 21.91 1.65 -12.02
N CYS A 156 22.61 2.13 -10.98
CA CYS A 156 22.37 1.87 -9.57
C CYS A 156 22.57 3.16 -8.73
N PRO A 157 21.77 3.44 -7.68
CA PRO A 157 21.92 4.64 -6.87
C PRO A 157 23.18 4.62 -6.00
N PHE A 158 23.68 5.81 -5.67
CA PHE A 158 24.81 6.02 -4.76
C PHE A 158 24.43 5.75 -3.29
N GLU A 159 23.25 6.19 -2.87
CA GLU A 159 22.74 6.06 -1.50
C GLU A 159 21.69 4.93 -1.42
N PRO A 160 21.82 3.95 -0.50
CA PRO A 160 20.95 2.78 -0.42
C PRO A 160 19.50 3.06 0.01
N THR A 161 19.19 4.30 0.42
CA THR A 161 17.83 4.73 0.79
C THR A 161 17.09 5.42 -0.35
N LEU A 162 17.79 5.79 -1.44
CA LEU A 162 17.15 6.36 -2.63
C LEU A 162 16.29 5.30 -3.31
N LYS A 163 15.12 5.72 -3.79
CA LYS A 163 14.18 4.87 -4.51
C LYS A 163 14.63 4.68 -5.96
N TYR A 164 14.44 3.48 -6.50
CA TYR A 164 14.99 3.02 -7.78
C TYR A 164 14.03 2.05 -8.48
N ALA A 165 14.19 1.88 -9.79
CA ALA A 165 13.52 0.85 -10.57
C ALA A 165 14.39 0.38 -11.75
N SER A 166 14.16 -0.83 -12.26
CA SER A 166 14.95 -1.41 -13.36
C SER A 166 14.29 -2.63 -13.98
N VAL A 167 14.62 -2.94 -15.24
CA VAL A 167 14.36 -4.26 -15.86
C VAL A 167 15.50 -4.65 -16.80
N PHE A 168 15.86 -5.94 -16.81
CA PHE A 168 16.81 -6.51 -17.76
C PHE A 168 16.05 -7.22 -18.89
N VAL A 169 16.30 -6.85 -20.15
CA VAL A 169 15.54 -7.36 -21.32
C VAL A 169 16.49 -7.52 -22.51
N ASP A 170 16.46 -8.68 -23.18
CA ASP A 170 17.19 -8.96 -24.43
C ASP A 170 18.71 -8.69 -24.40
N GLY A 171 19.32 -8.69 -23.20
CA GLY A 171 20.74 -8.36 -22.98
C GLY A 171 21.01 -6.90 -22.64
N GLU A 172 19.99 -6.04 -22.63
CA GLU A 172 20.06 -4.63 -22.29
C GLU A 172 19.52 -4.37 -20.87
N PHE A 173 20.18 -3.48 -20.12
CA PHE A 173 19.77 -3.14 -18.76
C PHE A 173 19.14 -1.73 -18.70
N TYR A 174 17.85 -1.69 -18.40
CA TYR A 174 17.07 -0.48 -18.21
C TYR A 174 17.00 -0.14 -16.72
N SER A 175 17.18 1.14 -16.38
CA SER A 175 17.32 1.62 -15.00
C SER A 175 16.73 3.02 -14.84
N ALA A 176 16.18 3.30 -13.66
CA ALA A 176 15.61 4.59 -13.27
C ALA A 176 16.07 4.93 -11.84
N THR A 177 16.95 5.92 -11.70
CA THR A 177 17.66 6.21 -10.45
C THR A 177 18.35 7.59 -10.49
N SER A 178 19.31 7.86 -9.58
CA SER A 178 20.19 9.03 -9.61
C SER A 178 21.48 8.76 -10.40
N ASN A 179 21.89 9.73 -11.22
CA ASN A 179 23.17 9.78 -11.91
C ASN A 179 24.32 10.33 -11.05
N ASN A 180 24.06 10.82 -9.83
CA ASN A 180 25.08 11.45 -8.97
C ASN A 180 24.98 11.08 -7.47
N PHE A 181 26.07 11.38 -6.74
CA PHE A 181 26.28 11.14 -5.30
C PHE A 181 25.25 11.83 -4.40
N LEU A 182 24.65 12.94 -4.84
CA LEU A 182 23.72 13.74 -4.04
C LEU A 182 22.25 13.32 -4.20
N GLY A 183 21.94 12.45 -5.16
CA GLY A 183 20.54 12.08 -5.49
C GLY A 183 19.81 13.09 -6.38
N THR A 184 20.49 14.11 -6.91
CA THR A 184 19.85 15.30 -7.53
C THR A 184 19.76 15.26 -9.06
N GLU A 185 20.44 14.31 -9.72
CA GLU A 185 20.36 14.12 -11.17
C GLU A 185 19.51 12.87 -11.51
N PRO A 186 18.17 12.97 -11.60
CA PRO A 186 17.34 11.83 -11.99
C PRO A 186 17.59 11.43 -13.44
N ILE A 187 17.68 10.12 -13.68
CA ILE A 187 17.92 9.53 -15.00
C ILE A 187 17.04 8.30 -15.21
N ILE A 188 16.49 8.13 -16.42
CA ILE A 188 16.05 6.83 -16.93
C ILE A 188 16.96 6.47 -18.11
N LEU A 189 17.67 5.35 -18.00
CA LEU A 189 18.80 4.93 -18.82
C LEU A 189 18.60 3.50 -19.33
N ARG A 190 18.83 3.25 -20.62
CA ARG A 190 19.26 1.94 -21.11
C ARG A 190 20.77 1.95 -21.23
N SER A 191 21.40 0.98 -20.58
CA SER A 191 22.82 0.70 -20.62
C SER A 191 23.08 -0.63 -21.34
N MET A 192 24.36 -0.94 -21.59
CA MET A 192 24.84 -1.90 -22.59
C MET A 192 24.92 -1.30 -24.00
N ARG A 193 24.17 -1.80 -24.99
CA ARG A 193 24.37 -1.44 -26.41
C ARG A 193 23.60 -0.19 -26.77
N ASN A 194 24.26 0.72 -27.50
CA ASN A 194 23.69 2.00 -27.93
C ASN A 194 22.95 2.71 -26.77
N PRO A 195 23.68 3.19 -25.73
CA PRO A 195 23.06 3.71 -24.52
C PRO A 195 22.24 4.98 -24.78
N VAL A 196 21.00 4.98 -24.29
CA VAL A 196 20.02 6.07 -24.46
C VAL A 196 19.50 6.47 -23.08
N ARG A 197 19.35 7.77 -22.83
CA ARG A 197 18.90 8.31 -21.54
C ARG A 197 17.87 9.45 -21.66
N THR A 198 17.26 9.82 -20.55
CA THR A 198 16.43 11.03 -20.45
C THR A 198 17.24 12.32 -20.62
N GLU A 199 16.60 13.38 -21.11
CA GLU A 199 17.14 14.73 -21.04
C GLU A 199 17.09 15.25 -19.60
N PHE A 200 18.11 16.01 -19.18
CA PHE A 200 18.15 16.65 -17.87
C PHE A 200 17.33 17.96 -17.90
N LYS A 201 16.00 17.81 -17.88
CA LYS A 201 15.02 18.90 -17.84
C LYS A 201 13.89 18.56 -16.86
N THR A 202 13.41 19.54 -16.11
CA THR A 202 12.24 19.40 -15.21
C THR A 202 10.96 19.01 -15.94
N SER A 203 10.81 19.40 -17.23
CA SER A 203 9.70 18.90 -18.07
C SER A 203 9.71 17.38 -18.24
N TRP A 204 10.88 16.75 -18.25
CA TRP A 204 11.04 15.31 -18.37
C TRP A 204 10.92 14.61 -17.01
N LEU A 205 11.68 15.06 -16.01
CA LEU A 205 11.73 14.49 -14.67
C LEU A 205 11.94 15.61 -13.64
N ASN A 206 11.02 15.77 -12.68
CA ASN A 206 11.06 16.85 -11.70
C ASN A 206 11.11 16.32 -10.26
N GLU A 207 12.31 16.09 -9.73
CA GLU A 207 12.53 15.48 -8.41
C GLU A 207 11.80 14.11 -8.23
N PRO A 208 11.96 13.14 -9.15
CA PRO A 208 11.21 11.90 -9.11
C PRO A 208 11.71 10.91 -8.05
N SER A 209 10.77 10.20 -7.44
CA SER A 209 10.97 9.00 -6.63
C SER A 209 10.44 7.80 -7.42
N PHE A 210 11.36 6.95 -7.92
CA PHE A 210 11.03 5.81 -8.79
C PHE A 210 10.48 4.62 -8.01
N VAL A 211 9.52 3.88 -8.57
CA VAL A 211 8.78 2.82 -7.87
C VAL A 211 8.96 1.45 -8.51
N ASN A 212 8.62 1.30 -9.79
CA ASN A 212 8.83 0.07 -10.54
C ASN A 212 9.04 0.38 -12.05
N MET A 213 9.64 -0.55 -12.77
CA MET A 213 9.89 -0.52 -14.20
C MET A 213 9.59 -1.90 -14.78
N GLU A 214 8.69 -1.97 -15.75
CA GLU A 214 8.10 -3.24 -16.18
C GLU A 214 7.97 -3.30 -17.70
N ILE A 215 8.35 -4.43 -18.31
CA ILE A 215 8.13 -4.67 -19.75
C ILE A 215 6.73 -5.23 -20.02
N VAL A 216 6.08 -4.65 -21.03
CA VAL A 216 4.92 -5.22 -21.71
C VAL A 216 5.29 -5.53 -23.15
N HIS A 217 5.12 -6.80 -23.54
CA HIS A 217 5.41 -7.31 -24.88
C HIS A 217 4.32 -6.92 -25.89
N GLU A 218 4.16 -5.62 -26.13
CA GLU A 218 3.11 -5.09 -26.99
C GLU A 218 3.27 -5.45 -28.47
N SER A 219 4.44 -5.94 -28.90
CA SER A 219 4.64 -6.49 -30.26
C SER A 219 3.95 -7.85 -30.46
N GLU A 220 3.67 -8.60 -29.39
CA GLU A 220 3.05 -9.92 -29.47
C GLU A 220 1.66 -9.83 -30.11
N SER A 221 1.45 -10.60 -31.19
CA SER A 221 0.21 -10.64 -31.99
C SER A 221 -0.27 -9.27 -32.49
N ASN A 222 0.64 -8.30 -32.69
CA ASN A 222 0.27 -6.93 -33.04
C ASN A 222 0.29 -6.70 -34.57
N PRO A 223 -0.88 -6.49 -35.23
CA PRO A 223 -0.95 -6.35 -36.69
C PRO A 223 -0.31 -5.05 -37.21
N ASN A 224 -0.11 -4.06 -36.34
CA ASN A 224 0.48 -2.78 -36.72
C ASN A 224 2.02 -2.82 -36.73
N GLY A 225 2.65 -3.92 -36.29
CA GLY A 225 4.11 -4.03 -36.20
C GLY A 225 4.74 -3.02 -35.22
N ASP A 226 3.98 -2.62 -34.20
CA ASP A 226 4.44 -1.81 -33.07
C ASP A 226 5.39 -2.64 -32.17
N ASP A 227 6.24 -1.97 -31.38
CA ASP A 227 7.31 -2.58 -30.59
C ASP A 227 6.97 -2.66 -29.09
N ASP A 228 7.70 -3.51 -28.37
CA ASP A 228 7.59 -3.69 -26.92
C ASP A 228 7.92 -2.41 -26.16
N LYS A 229 7.29 -2.24 -25.00
CA LYS A 229 7.38 -1.00 -24.23
C LYS A 229 7.77 -1.24 -22.79
N ILE A 230 8.74 -0.47 -22.34
CA ILE A 230 9.16 -0.38 -20.95
C ILE A 230 8.33 0.72 -20.29
N TYR A 231 7.50 0.34 -19.32
CA TYR A 231 6.72 1.26 -18.52
C TYR A 231 7.48 1.60 -17.23
N VAL A 232 7.47 2.86 -16.83
CA VAL A 232 8.21 3.37 -15.66
C VAL A 232 7.25 4.12 -14.75
N PHE A 233 7.22 3.75 -13.47
CA PHE A 233 6.31 4.29 -12.46
C PHE A 233 7.09 5.07 -11.42
N PHE A 234 6.62 6.27 -11.09
CA PHE A 234 7.29 7.18 -10.15
C PHE A 234 6.33 8.22 -9.59
N THR A 235 6.69 8.84 -8.46
CA THR A 235 6.06 10.08 -7.98
C THR A 235 7.02 11.24 -8.27
N GLU A 236 6.56 12.37 -8.80
CA GLU A 236 7.40 13.58 -9.02
C GLU A 236 6.70 14.86 -8.54
N THR A 237 7.44 15.96 -8.39
CA THR A 237 6.86 17.29 -8.20
C THR A 237 6.14 17.72 -9.49
N ALA A 238 4.85 18.02 -9.40
CA ALA A 238 4.04 18.40 -10.56
C ALA A 238 4.57 19.69 -11.23
N VAL A 239 4.54 19.73 -12.56
CA VAL A 239 4.84 20.95 -13.33
C VAL A 239 3.57 21.65 -13.80
N GLU A 240 2.46 20.91 -13.85
CA GLU A 240 1.18 21.36 -14.40
C GLU A 240 0.16 21.89 -13.39
N PHE A 241 0.57 22.08 -12.13
CA PHE A 241 -0.26 22.62 -11.06
C PHE A 241 0.51 23.70 -10.29
N GLU A 242 -0.08 24.88 -10.20
CA GLU A 242 0.35 25.93 -9.27
C GLU A 242 -0.35 25.69 -7.92
N PHE A 243 0.42 25.53 -6.85
CA PHE A 243 -0.08 25.30 -5.49
C PHE A 243 0.86 25.96 -4.48
N TYR A 244 0.39 26.21 -3.25
CA TYR A 244 1.16 26.91 -2.22
C TYR A 244 2.43 26.15 -1.79
N ASP A 245 2.31 24.82 -1.68
CA ASP A 245 3.41 23.87 -1.48
C ASP A 245 3.67 23.07 -2.77
N LYS A 246 4.83 22.40 -2.86
CA LYS A 246 5.11 21.42 -3.92
C LYS A 246 4.06 20.31 -3.92
N LEU A 247 3.16 20.30 -4.91
CA LEU A 247 2.23 19.19 -5.14
C LEU A 247 2.97 18.03 -5.81
N LEU A 248 2.95 16.86 -5.19
CA LEU A 248 3.44 15.62 -5.79
C LEU A 248 2.36 14.99 -6.67
N VAL A 249 2.76 14.31 -7.74
CA VAL A 249 1.88 13.50 -8.59
C VAL A 249 2.52 12.18 -8.99
N SER A 250 1.72 11.12 -8.92
CA SER A 250 2.06 9.81 -9.47
C SER A 250 2.06 9.86 -11.00
N ARG A 251 3.03 9.18 -11.59
CA ARG A 251 3.28 9.10 -13.03
C ARG A 251 3.36 7.65 -13.49
N ILE A 252 2.87 7.45 -14.71
CA ILE A 252 3.25 6.36 -15.58
C ILE A 252 3.95 6.98 -16.79
N ALA A 253 5.13 6.49 -17.13
CA ALA A 253 5.82 6.80 -18.38
C ALA A 253 6.01 5.55 -19.22
N ARG A 254 6.25 5.72 -20.53
CA ARG A 254 6.60 4.64 -21.45
C ARG A 254 7.80 5.00 -22.31
N ILE A 255 8.55 3.98 -22.72
CA ILE A 255 9.69 4.04 -23.63
C ILE A 255 9.61 2.82 -24.56
N CYS A 256 9.94 2.97 -25.85
CA CYS A 256 9.99 1.86 -26.81
C CYS A 256 11.34 1.12 -26.69
N ARG A 257 11.31 -0.20 -26.65
CA ARG A 257 12.50 -1.06 -26.49
C ARG A 257 13.57 -0.79 -27.57
N GLY A 258 13.14 -0.69 -28.84
CA GLY A 258 13.99 -0.46 -30.01
C GLY A 258 14.38 1.01 -30.28
N ASP A 259 14.14 1.94 -29.36
CA ASP A 259 14.56 3.34 -29.49
C ASP A 259 16.10 3.47 -29.42
N LEU A 260 16.72 4.04 -30.45
CA LEU A 260 18.17 4.25 -30.58
C LEU A 260 18.58 5.72 -30.30
N GLY A 261 17.61 6.58 -30.00
CA GLY A 261 17.74 8.03 -30.06
C GLY A 261 17.66 8.60 -31.47
N GLY A 262 17.73 9.93 -31.55
CA GLY A 262 17.67 10.70 -32.80
C GLY A 262 19.06 11.05 -33.36
N LYS A 263 19.12 11.36 -34.66
CA LYS A 263 20.38 11.54 -35.41
C LYS A 263 21.02 12.93 -35.26
N ARG A 264 20.22 13.97 -34.97
CA ARG A 264 20.66 15.37 -34.76
C ARG A 264 20.10 15.90 -33.45
N ILE A 265 18.78 16.02 -33.39
CA ILE A 265 18.05 16.26 -32.14
C ILE A 265 17.95 14.93 -31.39
N LEU A 266 17.99 14.97 -30.05
CA LEU A 266 17.91 13.80 -29.17
C LEU A 266 19.00 12.71 -29.42
N GLN A 267 20.23 13.12 -29.76
CA GLN A 267 21.38 12.22 -29.84
C GLN A 267 21.64 11.50 -28.51
N ARG A 268 21.56 10.15 -28.53
CA ARG A 268 21.59 9.30 -27.33
C ARG A 268 20.58 9.76 -26.26
N ARG A 269 19.38 10.18 -26.69
CA ARG A 269 18.22 10.49 -25.84
C ARG A 269 16.96 9.86 -26.38
N TRP A 270 16.03 9.49 -25.51
CA TRP A 270 14.78 8.82 -25.90
C TRP A 270 13.97 9.68 -26.88
N THR A 271 13.59 9.12 -28.03
CA THR A 271 12.58 9.72 -28.93
C THR A 271 11.16 9.26 -28.59
N SER A 272 11.04 8.20 -27.79
CA SER A 272 9.80 7.54 -27.40
C SER A 272 9.27 7.92 -26.00
N PHE A 273 10.05 8.65 -25.19
CA PHE A 273 9.68 8.97 -23.81
C PHE A 273 8.45 9.88 -23.73
N LEU A 274 7.37 9.35 -23.16
CA LEU A 274 6.17 10.10 -22.78
C LEU A 274 5.75 9.73 -21.35
N LYS A 275 5.25 10.70 -20.58
CA LYS A 275 4.67 10.50 -19.24
C LYS A 275 3.25 11.04 -19.14
N SER A 276 2.42 10.39 -18.33
CA SER A 276 1.07 10.81 -17.95
C SER A 276 0.92 10.82 -16.44
N ARG A 277 0.03 11.65 -15.90
CA ARG A 277 -0.47 11.47 -14.53
C ARG A 277 -1.15 10.11 -14.41
N LEU A 278 -0.77 9.34 -13.39
CA LEU A 278 -1.47 8.15 -12.93
C LEU A 278 -2.41 8.58 -11.81
N SER A 279 -3.71 8.36 -11.96
CA SER A 279 -4.74 8.89 -11.05
C SER A 279 -5.26 7.80 -10.12
N CYS A 280 -5.25 8.04 -8.80
CA CYS A 280 -5.99 7.23 -7.83
C CYS A 280 -6.76 8.17 -6.91
N SER A 281 -8.09 8.08 -6.91
CA SER A 281 -8.96 9.04 -6.21
C SER A 281 -10.37 8.50 -5.99
N ILE A 282 -11.10 9.11 -5.06
CA ILE A 282 -12.54 8.96 -4.86
C ILE A 282 -13.19 10.28 -5.32
N PRO A 283 -13.69 10.38 -6.57
CA PRO A 283 -14.19 11.63 -7.13
C PRO A 283 -15.32 12.26 -6.32
N GLU A 284 -16.20 11.44 -5.76
CA GLU A 284 -17.38 11.83 -4.98
C GLU A 284 -17.01 12.57 -3.67
N LEU A 285 -15.80 12.35 -3.18
CA LEU A 285 -15.25 12.96 -1.96
C LEU A 285 -14.13 13.97 -2.25
N ASN A 286 -13.82 14.20 -3.53
CA ASN A 286 -12.63 14.95 -3.99
C ASN A 286 -11.32 14.48 -3.31
N PHE A 287 -11.21 13.17 -3.02
CA PHE A 287 -10.11 12.62 -2.23
C PHE A 287 -9.07 11.97 -3.15
N HIS A 288 -7.81 12.43 -3.10
CA HIS A 288 -6.76 12.01 -4.03
C HIS A 288 -5.59 11.34 -3.31
N PHE A 289 -5.19 10.17 -3.81
CA PHE A 289 -3.99 9.45 -3.41
C PHE A 289 -2.91 9.72 -4.47
N ASN A 290 -2.07 10.72 -4.22
CA ASN A 290 -1.17 11.30 -5.21
C ASN A 290 0.27 10.76 -5.15
N ILE A 291 0.65 10.01 -4.10
CA ILE A 291 1.94 9.32 -3.98
C ILE A 291 1.73 7.83 -4.28
N VAL A 292 2.49 7.28 -5.23
CA VAL A 292 2.55 5.83 -5.51
C VAL A 292 3.73 5.20 -4.75
N HIS A 293 3.52 4.04 -4.15
CA HIS A 293 4.52 3.32 -3.33
C HIS A 293 5.06 2.05 -3.97
N ASP A 294 4.19 1.30 -4.65
CA ASP A 294 4.51 0.01 -5.28
C ASP A 294 3.56 -0.28 -6.46
N ILE A 295 4.03 -1.02 -7.47
CA ILE A 295 3.27 -1.36 -8.70
C ILE A 295 3.55 -2.81 -9.10
N PHE A 296 2.51 -3.60 -9.34
CA PHE A 296 2.56 -4.98 -9.81
C PHE A 296 1.81 -5.16 -11.13
N LEU A 297 2.39 -5.89 -12.10
CA LEU A 297 1.75 -6.22 -13.38
C LEU A 297 1.15 -7.61 -13.37
N LEU A 298 -0.18 -7.69 -13.27
CA LEU A 298 -0.92 -8.93 -13.45
C LEU A 298 -1.09 -9.23 -14.94
N ARG A 299 -0.09 -9.93 -15.50
CA ARG A 299 -0.04 -10.40 -16.89
C ARG A 299 -1.21 -11.35 -17.21
N ARG A 300 -1.82 -11.22 -18.39
CA ARG A 300 -2.77 -12.22 -18.94
C ARG A 300 -2.22 -12.83 -20.23
N ARG A 301 -2.92 -13.85 -20.77
CA ARG A 301 -2.65 -14.48 -22.09
C ARG A 301 -2.65 -13.52 -23.29
N LYS A 302 -3.16 -12.30 -23.12
CA LYS A 302 -3.12 -11.21 -24.08
C LYS A 302 -2.69 -9.96 -23.34
N TRP A 303 -1.68 -9.27 -23.84
CA TRP A 303 -1.12 -8.11 -23.15
C TRP A 303 -2.12 -6.97 -22.98
N GLN A 304 -3.12 -6.85 -23.89
CA GLN A 304 -4.17 -5.82 -23.82
C GLN A 304 -5.10 -6.00 -22.61
N ASP A 305 -5.25 -7.24 -22.13
CA ASP A 305 -6.09 -7.62 -20.98
C ASP A 305 -5.33 -7.56 -19.64
N SER A 306 -4.01 -7.30 -19.68
CA SER A 306 -3.16 -7.14 -18.50
C SER A 306 -3.53 -5.90 -17.68
N VAL A 307 -3.32 -6.02 -16.36
CA VAL A 307 -3.73 -5.00 -15.39
C VAL A 307 -2.55 -4.66 -14.47
N PHE A 308 -2.19 -3.39 -14.41
CA PHE A 308 -1.30 -2.87 -13.37
C PHE A 308 -2.12 -2.59 -12.10
N TYR A 309 -1.68 -3.12 -10.96
CA TYR A 309 -2.18 -2.73 -9.63
C TYR A 309 -1.13 -1.85 -8.95
N GLY A 310 -1.56 -0.78 -8.30
CA GLY A 310 -0.66 0.11 -7.56
C GLY A 310 -1.18 0.47 -6.18
N ILE A 311 -0.26 0.56 -5.22
CA ILE A 311 -0.51 1.14 -3.89
C ILE A 311 -0.29 2.64 -3.94
N PHE A 312 -1.23 3.41 -3.39
CA PHE A 312 -1.17 4.85 -3.29
C PHE A 312 -1.51 5.37 -1.88
N SER A 313 -0.87 6.47 -1.47
CA SER A 313 -1.25 7.25 -0.28
C SER A 313 -1.48 8.73 -0.63
N GLN A 314 -2.05 9.46 0.32
CA GLN A 314 -2.18 10.91 0.25
C GLN A 314 -0.86 11.59 0.69
N GLN A 315 -0.47 12.69 0.06
CA GLN A 315 0.68 13.52 0.47
C GLN A 315 0.39 14.34 1.74
N TRP A 316 -0.82 14.90 1.85
CA TRP A 316 -1.24 15.74 2.97
C TRP A 316 -2.44 15.12 3.68
N GLY A 317 -2.19 14.34 4.73
CA GLY A 317 -3.23 13.70 5.53
C GLY A 317 -2.85 13.60 7.00
N ARG A 318 -3.85 13.65 7.89
CA ARG A 318 -3.74 13.25 9.31
C ARG A 318 -4.34 11.87 9.58
N ILE A 319 -4.56 11.10 8.51
CA ILE A 319 -5.20 9.80 8.55
C ILE A 319 -4.43 8.90 7.58
N ASP A 320 -3.85 7.84 8.12
CA ASP A 320 -3.14 6.82 7.36
C ASP A 320 -4.18 6.04 6.55
N ILE A 321 -4.34 6.38 5.27
CA ILE A 321 -5.24 5.69 4.33
C ILE A 321 -4.43 5.25 3.11
N SER A 322 -4.33 3.94 2.95
CA SER A 322 -3.80 3.33 1.73
C SER A 322 -4.94 2.98 0.78
N ALA A 323 -4.77 3.33 -0.48
CA ALA A 323 -5.62 2.90 -1.58
C ALA A 323 -4.86 1.91 -2.47
N VAL A 324 -5.59 0.93 -3.04
CA VAL A 324 -5.10 0.16 -4.19
C VAL A 324 -5.94 0.55 -5.40
N CYS A 325 -5.30 0.95 -6.50
CA CYS A 325 -5.95 1.25 -7.77
C CYS A 325 -5.46 0.28 -8.86
N ALA A 326 -6.36 -0.14 -9.75
CA ALA A 326 -6.09 -1.07 -10.84
C ALA A 326 -6.31 -0.41 -12.21
N TYR A 327 -5.41 -0.64 -13.17
CA TYR A 327 -5.35 0.05 -14.46
C TYR A 327 -5.22 -0.95 -15.61
N SER A 328 -6.12 -0.90 -16.59
CA SER A 328 -6.06 -1.78 -17.76
C SER A 328 -5.04 -1.27 -18.79
N MET A 329 -4.33 -2.20 -19.43
CA MET A 329 -3.42 -1.86 -20.53
C MET A 329 -4.13 -1.13 -21.68
N LYS A 330 -5.39 -1.47 -21.98
CA LYS A 330 -6.22 -0.76 -22.96
C LYS A 330 -6.36 0.76 -22.67
N ASN A 331 -6.59 1.15 -21.41
CA ASN A 331 -6.74 2.56 -21.05
C ASN A 331 -5.40 3.31 -21.15
N ILE A 332 -4.31 2.64 -20.74
CA ILE A 332 -2.93 3.17 -20.84
C ILE A 332 -2.55 3.39 -22.31
N GLN A 333 -2.81 2.40 -23.17
CA GLN A 333 -2.65 2.47 -24.61
C GLN A 333 -3.39 3.68 -25.21
N GLU A 334 -4.67 3.87 -24.88
CA GLU A 334 -5.49 4.96 -25.40
C GLU A 334 -4.94 6.35 -25.04
N VAL A 335 -4.53 6.55 -23.78
CA VAL A 335 -3.93 7.82 -23.32
C VAL A 335 -2.67 8.17 -24.12
N PHE A 336 -1.75 7.23 -24.33
CA PHE A 336 -0.50 7.54 -25.04
C PHE A 336 -0.65 7.56 -26.57
N SER A 337 -1.51 6.71 -27.16
CA SER A 337 -1.70 6.62 -28.62
C SER A 337 -2.60 7.70 -29.20
N LYS A 338 -3.60 8.18 -28.43
CA LYS A 338 -4.59 9.17 -28.92
C LYS A 338 -4.63 10.47 -28.12
N GLY A 339 -4.24 10.45 -26.84
CA GLY A 339 -4.37 11.60 -25.94
C GLY A 339 -3.61 12.85 -26.42
N ASN A 340 -4.09 14.01 -25.98
CA ASN A 340 -3.41 15.29 -26.24
C ASN A 340 -2.15 15.42 -25.40
N TYR A 341 -1.20 16.23 -25.87
CA TYR A 341 0.00 16.59 -25.12
C TYR A 341 -0.25 17.86 -24.30
N LYS A 342 0.54 18.09 -23.24
CA LYS A 342 0.71 19.40 -22.61
C LYS A 342 2.03 20.02 -23.04
N GLY A 343 2.03 21.34 -23.20
CA GLY A 343 3.23 22.14 -23.46
C GLY A 343 3.36 23.30 -22.46
N PRO A 344 4.59 23.78 -22.22
CA PRO A 344 4.83 25.01 -21.48
C PRO A 344 4.40 26.22 -22.32
N VAL A 345 3.71 27.18 -21.71
CA VAL A 345 3.30 28.44 -22.33
C VAL A 345 3.79 29.60 -21.47
N THR A 346 4.54 30.50 -22.09
CA THR A 346 5.03 31.75 -21.46
C THR A 346 3.91 32.79 -21.47
N VAL A 347 3.34 33.07 -20.30
CA VAL A 347 2.41 34.19 -20.10
C VAL A 347 3.23 35.43 -19.72
N GLN A 348 2.94 36.59 -20.32
CA GLN A 348 3.67 37.83 -20.01
C GLN A 348 3.59 38.16 -18.51
N HIS A 349 4.74 38.50 -17.91
CA HIS A 349 4.88 38.81 -16.48
C HIS A 349 4.33 37.73 -15.53
N SER A 350 4.43 36.45 -15.91
CA SER A 350 3.96 35.32 -15.10
C SER A 350 4.88 34.09 -15.23
N PRO A 351 4.85 33.15 -14.27
CA PRO A 351 5.54 31.87 -14.41
C PRO A 351 5.01 31.06 -15.60
N VAL A 352 5.82 30.12 -16.08
CA VAL A 352 5.48 29.23 -17.21
C VAL A 352 4.34 28.31 -16.80
N LYS A 353 3.21 28.39 -17.50
CA LYS A 353 2.02 27.54 -17.23
C LYS A 353 1.94 26.40 -18.23
N TRP A 354 1.52 25.22 -17.78
CA TRP A 354 1.35 24.06 -18.66
C TRP A 354 -0.09 23.90 -19.11
N MET A 355 -0.31 23.96 -20.42
CA MET A 355 -1.65 23.90 -21.01
C MET A 355 -1.73 22.82 -22.10
N VAL A 356 -2.94 22.40 -22.44
CA VAL A 356 -3.21 21.45 -23.52
C VAL A 356 -2.68 22.02 -24.83
N TYR A 357 -1.83 21.26 -25.52
CA TYR A 357 -1.37 21.60 -26.86
C TYR A 357 -2.52 21.43 -27.86
N ARG A 358 -2.87 22.50 -28.58
CA ARG A 358 -3.99 22.55 -29.55
C ARG A 358 -3.54 22.83 -30.99
N GLY A 359 -2.23 22.83 -31.24
CA GLY A 359 -1.68 23.00 -32.59
C GLY A 359 -1.63 21.69 -33.38
N GLU A 360 -1.00 21.74 -34.55
CA GLU A 360 -0.75 20.55 -35.38
C GLU A 360 0.28 19.62 -34.71
N VAL A 361 -0.09 18.36 -34.49
CA VAL A 361 0.85 17.32 -34.04
C VAL A 361 1.62 16.78 -35.25
N PRO A 362 2.96 16.71 -35.21
CA PRO A 362 3.78 16.14 -36.29
C PRO A 362 3.47 14.67 -36.63
N VAL A 363 3.93 14.24 -37.81
CA VAL A 363 3.80 12.85 -38.31
C VAL A 363 5.21 12.32 -38.65
N PRO A 364 5.60 11.09 -38.24
CA PRO A 364 4.92 10.18 -37.32
C PRO A 364 4.62 10.80 -35.95
N ARG A 365 3.65 10.23 -35.22
CA ARG A 365 3.21 10.76 -33.91
C ARG A 365 4.40 10.83 -32.93
N PRO A 366 4.72 11.99 -32.34
CA PRO A 366 5.82 12.13 -31.39
C PRO A 366 5.64 11.21 -30.17
N GLY A 367 6.67 10.43 -29.82
CA GLY A 367 6.60 9.46 -28.73
C GLY A 367 5.86 8.15 -29.06
N ALA A 368 5.62 7.85 -30.34
CA ALA A 368 5.29 6.50 -30.81
C ALA A 368 6.56 5.65 -31.05
N CYS A 369 6.41 4.33 -31.12
CA CYS A 369 7.46 3.45 -31.64
C CYS A 369 7.45 3.48 -33.18
N ILE A 370 8.48 2.89 -33.79
CA ILE A 370 8.47 2.68 -35.24
C ILE A 370 7.54 1.51 -35.55
N ASP A 371 6.36 1.80 -36.09
CA ASP A 371 5.35 0.84 -36.51
C ASP A 371 5.34 0.68 -38.04
N ASN A 372 4.39 -0.11 -38.57
CA ASN A 372 4.27 -0.33 -40.01
C ASN A 372 3.86 0.93 -40.80
N PHE A 373 3.25 1.93 -40.14
CA PHE A 373 2.94 3.21 -40.76
C PHE A 373 4.19 4.10 -40.86
N ALA A 374 5.00 4.19 -39.81
CA ALA A 374 6.28 4.90 -39.84
C ALA A 374 7.22 4.31 -40.92
N ARG A 375 7.26 2.98 -41.04
CA ARG A 375 8.01 2.26 -42.09
C ARG A 375 7.48 2.57 -43.49
N SER A 376 6.16 2.59 -43.71
CA SER A 376 5.58 2.83 -45.04
C SER A 376 5.81 4.24 -45.58
N ILE A 377 6.08 5.22 -44.70
CA ILE A 377 6.51 6.57 -45.09
C ILE A 377 8.03 6.80 -44.96
N GLY A 378 8.82 5.72 -44.83
CA GLY A 378 10.28 5.73 -44.98
C GLY A 378 11.11 5.79 -43.70
N TYR A 379 10.51 5.75 -42.51
CA TYR A 379 11.23 5.78 -41.23
C TYR A 379 11.39 4.37 -40.65
N ASN A 380 12.61 3.82 -40.72
CA ASN A 380 12.91 2.46 -40.27
C ASN A 380 13.41 2.40 -38.82
N THR A 381 13.98 3.48 -38.30
CA THR A 381 14.52 3.61 -36.94
C THR A 381 14.16 4.97 -36.32
N SER A 382 14.32 5.11 -35.00
CA SER A 382 14.19 6.40 -34.29
C SER A 382 15.16 7.47 -34.80
N SER A 383 16.30 7.05 -35.37
CA SER A 383 17.31 7.95 -35.93
C SER A 383 16.93 8.54 -37.30
N ASP A 384 15.93 7.96 -37.97
CA ASP A 384 15.43 8.47 -39.26
C ASP A 384 14.32 9.52 -39.08
N LEU A 385 13.76 9.65 -37.87
CA LEU A 385 12.62 10.53 -37.58
C LEU A 385 12.93 12.01 -37.87
N PRO A 386 11.97 12.78 -38.43
CA PRO A 386 12.17 14.20 -38.75
C PRO A 386 12.52 15.05 -37.53
N ASP A 387 13.38 16.04 -37.72
CA ASP A 387 13.75 17.01 -36.68
C ASP A 387 12.50 17.71 -36.08
N LYS A 388 11.41 17.93 -36.84
CA LYS A 388 10.11 18.44 -36.31
C LYS A 388 9.47 17.51 -35.27
N VAL A 389 9.53 16.19 -35.48
CA VAL A 389 8.97 15.16 -34.56
C VAL A 389 9.83 15.07 -33.30
N LEU A 390 11.15 15.00 -33.47
CA LEU A 390 12.13 14.91 -32.38
C LEU A 390 12.11 16.18 -31.50
N GLN A 391 11.97 17.35 -32.12
CA GLN A 391 11.85 18.62 -31.40
C GLN A 391 10.54 18.70 -30.61
N PHE A 392 9.44 18.19 -31.16
CA PHE A 392 8.15 18.17 -30.48
C PHE A 392 8.18 17.33 -29.20
N VAL A 393 8.59 16.05 -29.27
CA VAL A 393 8.63 15.16 -28.09
C VAL A 393 9.60 15.66 -27.01
N ARG A 394 10.72 16.29 -27.40
CA ARG A 394 11.68 16.88 -26.45
C ARG A 394 11.04 17.93 -25.53
N ASP A 395 10.09 18.69 -26.06
CA ASP A 395 9.51 19.84 -25.36
C ASP A 395 8.07 19.54 -24.84
N HIS A 396 7.41 18.49 -25.35
CA HIS A 396 6.07 18.02 -24.96
C HIS A 396 6.06 16.56 -24.43
N PRO A 397 6.89 16.17 -23.43
CA PRO A 397 6.93 14.80 -22.92
C PRO A 397 5.71 14.42 -22.04
N LEU A 398 4.87 15.40 -21.66
CA LEU A 398 3.74 15.21 -20.74
C LEU A 398 2.42 15.09 -21.52
N MET A 399 1.63 14.05 -21.25
CA MET A 399 0.26 13.92 -21.73
C MET A 399 -0.72 14.77 -20.90
N ASP A 400 -1.77 15.27 -21.53
CA ASP A 400 -2.86 15.99 -20.87
C ASP A 400 -3.85 15.04 -20.17
N THR A 401 -4.29 14.01 -20.90
CA THR A 401 -5.22 13.01 -20.40
C THR A 401 -4.54 12.15 -19.33
N SER A 402 -5.13 12.06 -18.14
CA SER A 402 -4.62 11.21 -17.05
C SER A 402 -5.06 9.75 -17.23
N VAL A 403 -4.21 8.81 -16.79
CA VAL A 403 -4.57 7.39 -16.72
C VAL A 403 -5.42 7.16 -15.47
N ASN A 404 -6.70 6.85 -15.69
CA ASN A 404 -7.69 6.60 -14.63
C ASN A 404 -7.87 5.09 -14.36
N PRO A 405 -8.23 4.70 -13.12
CA PRO A 405 -8.36 3.30 -12.74
C PRO A 405 -9.68 2.69 -13.25
N ILE A 406 -9.74 1.36 -13.28
CA ILE A 406 -10.93 0.60 -13.65
C ILE A 406 -12.09 0.99 -12.71
N GLY A 407 -13.21 1.45 -13.29
CA GLY A 407 -14.36 1.94 -12.52
C GLY A 407 -14.19 3.34 -11.88
N ASN A 408 -13.13 4.08 -12.25
CA ASN A 408 -12.80 5.44 -11.76
C ASN A 408 -12.68 5.57 -10.23
N ARG A 409 -12.34 4.46 -9.54
CA ARG A 409 -12.23 4.36 -8.08
C ARG A 409 -11.12 3.39 -7.67
N PRO A 410 -10.69 3.37 -6.39
CA PRO A 410 -9.83 2.31 -5.86
C PRO A 410 -10.54 0.95 -5.84
N VAL A 411 -9.78 -0.14 -5.95
CA VAL A 411 -10.24 -1.52 -5.74
C VAL A 411 -10.07 -1.99 -4.28
N LEU A 412 -9.32 -1.24 -3.46
CA LEU A 412 -9.27 -1.42 -2.01
C LEU A 412 -9.02 -0.08 -1.30
N LEU A 413 -9.61 0.10 -0.13
CA LEU A 413 -9.36 1.19 0.80
C LEU A 413 -9.16 0.65 2.22
N LYS A 414 -8.02 0.97 2.85
CA LYS A 414 -7.72 0.60 4.24
C LYS A 414 -7.23 1.82 5.01
N ARG A 415 -7.85 2.07 6.16
CA ARG A 415 -7.43 3.06 7.15
C ARG A 415 -6.60 2.38 8.25
N GLY A 416 -5.59 3.07 8.76
CA GLY A 416 -4.70 2.58 9.82
C GLY A 416 -3.80 1.44 9.37
N SER A 417 -3.31 1.48 8.12
CA SER A 417 -2.24 0.64 7.59
C SER A 417 -1.59 1.37 6.42
N ASN A 418 -0.26 1.52 6.41
CA ASN A 418 0.46 2.00 5.25
C ASN A 418 0.96 0.78 4.46
N TYR A 419 0.38 0.53 3.29
CA TYR A 419 0.84 -0.57 2.44
C TYR A 419 2.18 -0.22 1.79
N THR A 420 3.12 -1.15 1.84
CA THR A 420 4.49 -0.97 1.33
C THR A 420 4.76 -1.76 0.05
N ARG A 421 4.13 -2.94 -0.09
CA ARG A 421 4.32 -3.86 -1.23
C ARG A 421 3.04 -4.57 -1.64
N ILE A 422 2.90 -4.85 -2.94
CA ILE A 422 1.78 -5.59 -3.52
C ILE A 422 2.26 -6.69 -4.48
N VAL A 423 1.68 -7.88 -4.34
CA VAL A 423 1.66 -8.90 -5.40
C VAL A 423 0.22 -9.39 -5.59
N VAL A 424 -0.15 -9.81 -6.80
CA VAL A 424 -1.53 -10.20 -7.12
C VAL A 424 -1.54 -11.54 -7.86
N ASP A 425 -2.28 -12.52 -7.33
CA ASP A 425 -2.50 -13.81 -7.99
C ASP A 425 -3.86 -13.85 -8.71
N ARG A 426 -4.02 -14.75 -9.71
CA ARG A 426 -5.32 -15.02 -10.33
C ARG A 426 -5.78 -16.44 -10.06
N VAL A 427 -6.62 -16.57 -9.03
CA VAL A 427 -7.21 -17.84 -8.59
C VAL A 427 -8.48 -18.14 -9.38
N THR A 428 -8.74 -19.41 -9.70
CA THR A 428 -10.07 -19.84 -10.20
C THR A 428 -10.81 -20.55 -9.06
N GLY A 429 -12.01 -20.07 -8.72
CA GLY A 429 -12.85 -20.66 -7.70
C GLY A 429 -13.58 -21.92 -8.16
N LEU A 430 -14.20 -22.61 -7.20
CA LEU A 430 -15.07 -23.79 -7.43
C LEU A 430 -16.29 -23.46 -8.33
N ASP A 431 -16.70 -22.19 -8.35
CA ASP A 431 -17.74 -21.62 -9.22
C ASP A 431 -17.25 -21.34 -10.67
N LYS A 432 -15.98 -21.65 -10.97
CA LYS A 432 -15.29 -21.36 -12.25
C LYS A 432 -15.15 -19.86 -12.56
N GLN A 433 -15.46 -18.98 -11.63
CA GLN A 433 -15.10 -17.56 -11.75
C GLN A 433 -13.64 -17.36 -11.34
N THR A 434 -13.01 -16.32 -11.87
CA THR A 434 -11.62 -15.98 -11.54
C THR A 434 -11.55 -14.75 -10.66
N TYR A 435 -10.74 -14.82 -9.61
CA TYR A 435 -10.59 -13.77 -8.61
C TYR A 435 -9.13 -13.31 -8.59
N ASP A 436 -8.92 -12.00 -8.77
CA ASP A 436 -7.59 -11.38 -8.66
C ASP A 436 -7.35 -11.06 -7.16
N VAL A 437 -6.50 -11.85 -6.50
CA VAL A 437 -6.24 -11.80 -5.04
C VAL A 437 -4.97 -11.01 -4.76
N MET A 438 -5.12 -9.88 -4.08
CA MET A 438 -4.06 -8.97 -3.69
C MET A 438 -3.46 -9.41 -2.34
N PHE A 439 -2.13 -9.54 -2.29
CA PHE A 439 -1.36 -9.70 -1.07
C PHE A 439 -0.59 -8.40 -0.82
N LEU A 440 -0.80 -7.81 0.36
CA LEU A 440 -0.41 -6.43 0.67
C LEU A 440 0.42 -6.39 1.96
N GLY A 441 1.71 -6.10 1.84
CA GLY A 441 2.59 -5.90 2.99
C GLY A 441 2.42 -4.51 3.61
N THR A 442 2.65 -4.38 4.92
CA THR A 442 2.58 -3.10 5.65
C THR A 442 3.93 -2.63 6.20
N ASP A 443 3.97 -1.40 6.71
CA ASP A 443 5.11 -0.80 7.42
C ASP A 443 5.34 -1.35 8.85
N ASP A 444 4.33 -1.96 9.47
CA ASP A 444 4.42 -2.63 10.78
C ASP A 444 4.55 -4.17 10.70
N GLY A 445 4.57 -4.75 9.50
CA GLY A 445 4.91 -6.17 9.28
C GLY A 445 3.73 -7.14 9.23
N TYR A 446 2.52 -6.63 8.96
CA TYR A 446 1.40 -7.45 8.54
C TYR A 446 1.44 -7.72 7.03
N LEU A 447 0.80 -8.82 6.65
CA LEU A 447 0.38 -9.14 5.29
C LEU A 447 -1.15 -9.24 5.27
N HIS A 448 -1.82 -8.42 4.48
CA HIS A 448 -3.26 -8.52 4.24
C HIS A 448 -3.52 -9.31 2.96
N LYS A 449 -4.46 -10.26 3.03
CA LYS A 449 -4.99 -10.99 1.86
C LYS A 449 -6.36 -10.43 1.49
N ALA A 450 -6.49 -9.85 0.31
CA ALA A 450 -7.68 -9.09 -0.09
C ALA A 450 -8.10 -9.36 -1.54
N PHE A 451 -9.35 -9.10 -1.88
CA PHE A 451 -9.82 -9.08 -3.26
C PHE A 451 -10.94 -8.03 -3.43
N SER A 452 -11.30 -7.75 -4.69
CA SER A 452 -12.51 -6.99 -5.01
C SER A 452 -13.37 -7.77 -6.01
N CYS A 453 -14.69 -7.72 -5.82
CA CYS A 453 -15.67 -8.39 -6.67
C CYS A 453 -16.91 -7.52 -6.78
N ASP A 454 -17.36 -7.21 -8.00
CA ASP A 454 -18.48 -6.30 -8.30
C ASP A 454 -18.41 -4.93 -7.56
N GLY A 455 -17.20 -4.43 -7.28
CA GLY A 455 -16.96 -3.20 -6.53
C GLY A 455 -17.08 -3.31 -5.01
N GLU A 456 -17.43 -4.48 -4.47
CA GLU A 456 -17.21 -4.81 -3.06
C GLU A 456 -15.70 -4.97 -2.81
N MET A 457 -15.23 -4.46 -1.67
CA MET A 457 -13.85 -4.62 -1.20
C MET A 457 -13.87 -5.59 -0.02
N PHE A 458 -12.99 -6.60 -0.01
CA PHE A 458 -12.97 -7.61 1.05
C PHE A 458 -11.54 -7.99 1.44
N ILE A 459 -11.25 -8.00 2.75
CA ILE A 459 -9.97 -8.48 3.30
C ILE A 459 -10.25 -9.78 4.07
N VAL A 460 -9.73 -10.89 3.55
CA VAL A 460 -9.94 -12.26 4.04
C VAL A 460 -9.26 -12.49 5.40
N GLU A 461 -8.01 -12.05 5.52
CA GLU A 461 -7.24 -12.10 6.77
C GLU A 461 -6.11 -11.06 6.76
N GLU A 462 -5.66 -10.68 7.95
CA GLU A 462 -4.38 -10.01 8.20
C GLU A 462 -3.48 -10.97 9.01
N LEU A 463 -2.20 -11.07 8.66
CA LEU A 463 -1.23 -11.96 9.28
C LEU A 463 0.00 -11.18 9.71
N GLN A 464 0.36 -11.19 10.99
CA GLN A 464 1.66 -10.66 11.44
C GLN A 464 2.77 -11.60 10.96
N VAL A 465 3.56 -11.15 9.99
CA VAL A 465 4.62 -11.95 9.33
C VAL A 465 5.87 -12.04 10.20
N PHE A 466 6.19 -10.95 10.91
CA PHE A 466 7.44 -10.80 11.65
C PHE A 466 7.18 -10.74 13.17
N LEU A 467 7.95 -11.47 13.97
CA LEU A 467 7.84 -11.49 15.44
C LEU A 467 7.95 -10.09 16.05
N SER A 468 8.96 -9.33 15.61
CA SER A 468 9.09 -7.90 15.88
C SER A 468 8.45 -7.12 14.72
N PRO A 469 7.55 -6.15 14.97
CA PRO A 469 7.01 -5.28 13.94
C PRO A 469 8.11 -4.60 13.13
N ALA A 470 8.04 -4.73 11.80
CA ALA A 470 9.05 -4.23 10.87
C ALA A 470 8.46 -4.13 9.45
N PRO A 471 8.85 -3.15 8.61
CA PRO A 471 8.29 -3.01 7.27
C PRO A 471 8.53 -4.24 6.39
N VAL A 472 7.51 -4.64 5.64
CA VAL A 472 7.68 -5.54 4.49
C VAL A 472 8.38 -4.75 3.38
N GLN A 473 9.68 -5.00 3.17
CA GLN A 473 10.53 -4.27 2.24
C GLN A 473 10.53 -4.87 0.83
N SER A 474 10.30 -6.18 0.73
CA SER A 474 10.21 -6.95 -0.51
C SER A 474 9.14 -8.02 -0.36
N LEU A 475 8.43 -8.32 -1.45
CA LEU A 475 7.38 -9.34 -1.51
C LEU A 475 7.40 -9.99 -2.89
N GLN A 476 7.44 -11.32 -2.94
CA GLN A 476 7.40 -12.11 -4.18
C GLN A 476 6.36 -13.23 -4.07
N LEU A 477 5.82 -13.65 -5.21
CA LEU A 477 4.79 -14.68 -5.34
C LEU A 477 5.24 -15.76 -6.34
N SER A 478 5.22 -17.02 -5.89
CA SER A 478 5.23 -18.21 -6.74
C SER A 478 3.79 -18.73 -6.82
N SER A 479 3.07 -18.36 -7.89
CA SER A 479 1.71 -18.86 -8.12
C SER A 479 1.68 -20.37 -8.37
N GLU A 480 2.73 -20.94 -8.97
CA GLU A 480 2.81 -22.39 -9.24
C GLU A 480 2.93 -23.21 -7.95
N LYS A 481 3.84 -22.83 -7.04
CA LYS A 481 3.98 -23.51 -5.74
C LYS A 481 2.91 -23.08 -4.73
N GLY A 482 2.19 -21.99 -4.98
CA GLY A 482 1.23 -21.39 -4.05
C GLY A 482 1.93 -20.77 -2.82
N MET A 483 3.10 -20.15 -3.02
CA MET A 483 3.96 -19.64 -1.95
C MET A 483 4.33 -18.16 -2.14
N LEU A 484 4.47 -17.46 -1.03
CA LEU A 484 4.84 -16.05 -0.92
C LEU A 484 6.14 -15.92 -0.13
N TYR A 485 6.96 -14.94 -0.50
CA TYR A 485 8.27 -14.68 0.11
C TYR A 485 8.36 -13.20 0.47
N ALA A 486 8.41 -12.90 1.77
CA ALA A 486 8.40 -11.54 2.31
C ALA A 486 9.71 -11.22 3.03
N GLY A 487 10.41 -10.17 2.61
CA GLY A 487 11.66 -9.70 3.22
C GLY A 487 11.49 -8.44 4.07
N SER A 488 12.29 -8.33 5.12
CA SER A 488 12.40 -7.12 5.95
C SER A 488 13.86 -6.64 6.07
N LEU A 489 14.15 -5.75 7.01
CA LEU A 489 15.52 -5.31 7.29
C LEU A 489 16.48 -6.44 7.72
N SER A 490 16.01 -7.59 8.21
CA SER A 490 16.88 -8.61 8.83
C SER A 490 16.48 -10.08 8.63
N GLN A 491 15.39 -10.36 7.91
CA GLN A 491 14.90 -11.72 7.68
C GLN A 491 14.10 -11.85 6.39
N VAL A 492 14.00 -13.09 5.89
CA VAL A 492 13.05 -13.48 4.82
C VAL A 492 12.12 -14.54 5.36
N VAL A 493 10.84 -14.44 5.06
CA VAL A 493 9.77 -15.31 5.56
C VAL A 493 9.02 -15.93 4.38
N GLN A 494 8.83 -17.25 4.40
CA GLN A 494 8.09 -18.02 3.40
C GLN A 494 6.71 -18.41 3.96
N LEU A 495 5.66 -18.10 3.23
CA LEU A 495 4.26 -18.31 3.61
C LEU A 495 3.50 -19.01 2.48
N PRO A 496 2.49 -19.86 2.75
CA PRO A 496 1.54 -20.29 1.73
C PRO A 496 0.53 -19.17 1.41
N VAL A 497 -0.04 -19.19 0.20
CA VAL A 497 -1.12 -18.25 -0.20
C VAL A 497 -2.40 -18.39 0.63
N SER A 498 -2.64 -19.57 1.22
CA SER A 498 -3.65 -19.76 2.27
C SER A 498 -3.39 -20.99 3.15
N GLU A 499 -3.80 -20.88 4.41
CA GLU A 499 -3.84 -21.97 5.38
C GLU A 499 -5.30 -22.32 5.72
N CYS A 500 -5.99 -22.96 4.79
CA CYS A 500 -7.42 -23.26 4.92
C CYS A 500 -7.81 -23.98 6.22
N HIS A 501 -6.93 -24.81 6.76
CA HIS A 501 -7.10 -25.51 8.04
C HIS A 501 -7.34 -24.57 9.25
N ARG A 502 -7.01 -23.27 9.14
CA ARG A 502 -7.36 -22.22 10.13
C ARG A 502 -8.87 -22.02 10.27
N TYR A 503 -9.67 -22.43 9.28
CA TYR A 503 -11.13 -22.31 9.28
C TYR A 503 -11.78 -23.64 9.72
N LYS A 504 -11.97 -23.79 11.04
CA LYS A 504 -12.29 -25.08 11.69
C LYS A 504 -13.70 -25.63 11.45
N TYR A 505 -14.57 -24.86 10.81
CA TYR A 505 -15.99 -25.20 10.62
C TYR A 505 -16.44 -24.78 9.23
N CYS A 506 -17.42 -25.48 8.65
CA CYS A 506 -17.99 -25.17 7.33
C CYS A 506 -18.38 -23.69 7.20
N LEU A 507 -19.10 -23.16 8.19
CA LEU A 507 -19.50 -21.75 8.23
C LEU A 507 -18.29 -20.81 8.19
N ASP A 508 -17.24 -21.07 8.97
CA ASP A 508 -16.03 -20.23 8.96
C ASP A 508 -15.25 -20.33 7.63
N CYS A 509 -15.19 -21.53 7.04
CA CYS A 509 -14.51 -21.80 5.76
C CYS A 509 -15.21 -21.08 4.59
N VAL A 510 -16.54 -21.10 4.55
CA VAL A 510 -17.31 -20.45 3.48
C VAL A 510 -17.43 -18.94 3.70
N LEU A 511 -17.59 -18.47 4.94
CA LEU A 511 -17.63 -17.04 5.28
C LEU A 511 -16.26 -16.35 5.18
N ALA A 512 -15.16 -17.10 5.23
CA ALA A 512 -13.84 -16.58 4.88
C ALA A 512 -13.77 -16.07 3.44
N ARG A 513 -14.64 -16.56 2.54
CA ARG A 513 -14.72 -16.17 1.12
C ARG A 513 -13.38 -16.30 0.39
N ASP A 514 -12.49 -17.16 0.87
CA ASP A 514 -11.14 -17.34 0.33
C ASP A 514 -11.19 -18.18 -0.97
N PRO A 515 -10.74 -17.63 -2.13
CA PRO A 515 -10.70 -18.38 -3.39
C PRO A 515 -9.84 -19.65 -3.36
N TYR A 516 -8.83 -19.71 -2.47
CA TYR A 516 -7.98 -20.89 -2.34
C TYR A 516 -8.63 -22.01 -1.51
N CYS A 517 -9.69 -21.74 -0.74
CA CYS A 517 -10.22 -22.67 0.26
C CYS A 517 -11.65 -23.15 -0.05
N ALA A 518 -11.91 -24.44 0.20
CA ALA A 518 -13.25 -25.01 0.12
C ALA A 518 -13.48 -25.98 1.29
N TRP A 519 -14.73 -26.10 1.75
CA TRP A 519 -15.09 -27.08 2.78
C TRP A 519 -15.30 -28.46 2.16
N ALA A 520 -14.58 -29.47 2.62
CA ALA A 520 -14.75 -30.85 2.21
C ALA A 520 -15.71 -31.58 3.15
N GLN A 521 -16.96 -31.78 2.71
CA GLN A 521 -18.01 -32.39 3.55
C GLN A 521 -17.60 -33.76 4.12
N ALA A 522 -16.97 -34.61 3.30
CA ALA A 522 -16.63 -35.99 3.67
C ALA A 522 -15.46 -36.09 4.67
N ALA A 523 -14.57 -35.10 4.72
CA ALA A 523 -13.43 -35.03 5.65
C ALA A 523 -13.72 -34.11 6.85
N ASN A 524 -14.83 -33.36 6.83
CA ASN A 524 -15.23 -32.40 7.86
C ASN A 524 -14.14 -31.35 8.16
N GLU A 525 -13.47 -30.87 7.12
CA GLU A 525 -12.37 -29.90 7.19
C GLU A 525 -12.40 -28.86 6.05
N CYS A 526 -11.64 -27.77 6.21
CA CYS A 526 -11.47 -26.75 5.18
C CYS A 526 -10.14 -26.98 4.43
N VAL A 527 -10.24 -27.40 3.17
CA VAL A 527 -9.10 -27.83 2.34
C VAL A 527 -8.63 -26.75 1.37
N LEU A 528 -7.35 -26.82 0.99
CA LEU A 528 -6.80 -26.04 -0.11
C LEU A 528 -7.26 -26.65 -1.45
N LEU A 529 -8.00 -25.87 -2.24
CA LEU A 529 -8.64 -26.27 -3.49
C LEU A 529 -7.62 -26.81 -4.51
N ALA A 530 -6.46 -26.17 -4.62
CA ALA A 530 -5.38 -26.58 -5.53
C ALA A 530 -4.79 -27.97 -5.24
N LYS A 531 -5.02 -28.54 -4.05
CA LYS A 531 -4.59 -29.90 -3.68
C LYS A 531 -5.69 -30.96 -3.88
N GLN A 532 -6.87 -30.58 -4.39
CA GLN A 532 -8.00 -31.49 -4.59
C GLN A 532 -7.98 -32.14 -5.98
N THR A 533 -7.49 -33.38 -6.05
CA THR A 533 -7.51 -34.22 -7.27
C THR A 533 -8.75 -35.12 -7.38
N GLY A 534 -9.61 -35.15 -6.35
CA GLY A 534 -10.81 -35.98 -6.27
C GLY A 534 -12.09 -35.30 -6.78
N ARG A 535 -13.26 -35.90 -6.45
CA ARG A 535 -14.58 -35.35 -6.84
C ARG A 535 -14.87 -34.04 -6.11
N THR A 536 -14.94 -32.95 -6.87
CA THR A 536 -15.21 -31.59 -6.36
C THR A 536 -16.68 -31.35 -5.98
N GLU A 537 -17.59 -32.27 -6.32
CA GLU A 537 -19.05 -32.20 -6.07
C GLU A 537 -19.40 -32.01 -4.58
N ASN A 538 -18.62 -32.66 -3.70
CA ASN A 538 -18.77 -32.61 -2.24
C ASN A 538 -18.07 -31.41 -1.57
N LEU A 539 -17.53 -30.47 -2.37
CA LEU A 539 -16.93 -29.24 -1.87
C LEU A 539 -17.97 -28.11 -1.75
N ILE A 540 -17.74 -27.21 -0.79
CA ILE A 540 -18.51 -25.98 -0.63
C ILE A 540 -17.56 -24.78 -0.60
N GLN A 541 -17.78 -23.82 -1.49
CA GLN A 541 -17.11 -22.51 -1.51
C GLN A 541 -18.12 -21.47 -1.99
N SER A 542 -18.00 -20.22 -1.53
CA SER A 542 -18.87 -19.11 -1.97
C SER A 542 -18.13 -17.77 -1.89
N VAL A 543 -17.12 -17.55 -2.74
CA VAL A 543 -16.27 -16.34 -2.73
C VAL A 543 -17.10 -15.07 -2.93
N LYS A 544 -17.89 -15.01 -4.01
CA LYS A 544 -18.65 -13.81 -4.39
C LYS A 544 -19.75 -13.42 -3.40
N TYR A 545 -20.37 -14.39 -2.71
CA TYR A 545 -21.56 -14.14 -1.88
C TYR A 545 -21.42 -14.47 -0.40
N GLY A 546 -20.39 -15.24 0.01
CA GLY A 546 -20.25 -15.76 1.38
C GLY A 546 -21.45 -16.60 1.83
N ASP A 547 -22.11 -17.29 0.88
CA ASP A 547 -23.35 -18.01 1.14
C ASP A 547 -23.06 -19.40 1.74
N ALA A 548 -23.12 -19.47 3.06
CA ALA A 548 -22.91 -20.69 3.83
C ALA A 548 -24.19 -21.53 4.04
N SER A 549 -25.30 -21.27 3.32
CA SER A 549 -26.55 -22.04 3.48
C SER A 549 -26.45 -23.55 3.14
N ARG A 550 -25.36 -24.01 2.50
CA ARG A 550 -25.05 -25.44 2.30
C ARG A 550 -24.36 -26.11 3.50
N CYS A 551 -24.02 -25.36 4.55
CA CYS A 551 -23.37 -25.91 5.75
C CYS A 551 -24.39 -26.52 6.71
N LEU A 552 -24.14 -27.75 7.15
CA LEU A 552 -24.90 -28.39 8.23
C LEU A 552 -24.57 -27.76 9.58
N HIS A 553 -25.53 -27.79 10.51
CA HIS A 553 -25.30 -27.37 11.90
C HIS A 553 -24.49 -28.44 12.63
N VAL A 554 -23.46 -28.03 13.38
CA VAL A 554 -22.60 -28.93 14.15
C VAL A 554 -22.85 -28.70 15.64
N GLU A 555 -23.14 -29.75 16.39
CA GLU A 555 -23.27 -29.66 17.84
C GLU A 555 -21.90 -29.52 18.50
N ASN A 556 -21.75 -28.49 19.35
CA ASN A 556 -20.53 -28.32 20.14
C ASN A 556 -20.57 -29.16 21.41
N SER A 557 -19.39 -29.67 21.80
CA SER A 557 -19.18 -30.32 23.09
C SER A 557 -19.45 -29.36 24.26
N VAL A 558 -20.15 -29.89 25.27
CA VAL A 558 -20.61 -29.12 26.43
C VAL A 558 -19.51 -28.98 27.47
N ARG A 559 -19.10 -27.74 27.75
CA ARG A 559 -18.12 -27.41 28.80
C ARG A 559 -18.81 -27.36 30.16
N LYS A 560 -18.57 -28.37 31.01
CA LYS A 560 -19.05 -28.38 32.40
C LYS A 560 -18.22 -27.41 33.25
N CYS A 561 -18.87 -26.56 34.03
CA CYS A 561 -18.25 -25.62 34.96
C CYS A 561 -18.92 -25.72 36.33
N LEU A 562 -18.12 -25.76 37.39
CA LEU A 562 -18.57 -25.65 38.78
C LEU A 562 -18.40 -24.20 39.25
N PHE A 563 -19.32 -23.71 40.07
CA PHE A 563 -19.20 -22.43 40.75
C PHE A 563 -19.72 -22.51 42.18
N THR A 564 -19.03 -21.85 43.12
CA THR A 564 -19.53 -21.68 44.48
C THR A 564 -20.45 -20.47 44.57
N LEU A 565 -21.50 -20.58 45.39
CA LEU A 565 -22.46 -19.49 45.59
C LEU A 565 -21.79 -18.19 46.03
N GLY A 566 -22.21 -17.07 45.43
CA GLY A 566 -21.71 -15.72 45.68
C GLY A 566 -20.44 -15.32 44.92
N ASN A 567 -19.75 -16.26 44.25
CA ASN A 567 -18.59 -15.92 43.42
C ASN A 567 -19.01 -15.34 42.05
N ASN A 568 -18.08 -14.62 41.42
CA ASN A 568 -18.20 -14.16 40.04
C ASN A 568 -17.70 -15.25 39.08
N VAL A 569 -18.46 -15.56 38.03
CA VAL A 569 -18.13 -16.61 37.06
C VAL A 569 -17.84 -16.01 35.69
N HIS A 570 -16.73 -16.39 35.06
CA HIS A 570 -16.30 -15.86 33.76
C HIS A 570 -16.33 -16.95 32.67
N LEU A 571 -17.21 -16.81 31.69
CA LEU A 571 -17.32 -17.75 30.56
C LEU A 571 -16.69 -17.11 29.32
N LYS A 572 -15.58 -17.70 28.85
CA LYS A 572 -14.83 -17.17 27.70
C LYS A 572 -15.55 -17.47 26.39
N CYS A 573 -15.63 -16.47 25.51
CA CYS A 573 -16.13 -16.63 24.16
C CYS A 573 -15.44 -15.65 23.21
N VAL A 574 -14.91 -16.18 22.10
CA VAL A 574 -14.25 -15.40 21.06
C VAL A 574 -14.98 -15.67 19.75
N PRO A 575 -15.44 -14.64 19.00
CA PRO A 575 -16.05 -14.84 17.69
C PRO A 575 -15.02 -15.37 16.68
N LEU A 576 -15.49 -16.01 15.60
CA LEU A 576 -14.60 -16.57 14.56
C LEU A 576 -14.09 -15.51 13.56
N SER A 577 -14.69 -14.32 13.59
CA SER A 577 -14.48 -13.22 12.65
C SER A 577 -14.61 -11.87 13.37
N ASN A 578 -13.77 -10.92 12.97
CA ASN A 578 -13.82 -9.50 13.37
C ASN A 578 -15.06 -8.77 12.83
N LEU A 579 -15.74 -9.34 11.82
CA LEU A 579 -17.00 -8.84 11.26
C LEU A 579 -18.23 -9.44 11.95
N ALA A 580 -18.04 -10.39 12.88
CA ALA A 580 -19.12 -11.06 13.59
C ALA A 580 -19.42 -10.38 14.94
N SER A 581 -20.70 -10.35 15.28
CA SER A 581 -21.20 -9.96 16.61
C SER A 581 -21.40 -11.18 17.50
N VAL A 582 -21.39 -11.00 18.82
CA VAL A 582 -21.61 -12.09 19.78
C VAL A 582 -23.00 -11.96 20.43
N VAL A 583 -23.73 -13.07 20.48
CA VAL A 583 -25.02 -13.21 21.16
C VAL A 583 -24.95 -14.35 22.17
N TRP A 584 -25.19 -14.04 23.44
CA TRP A 584 -25.32 -15.05 24.49
C TRP A 584 -26.78 -15.47 24.73
N LYS A 585 -26.98 -16.73 25.06
CA LYS A 585 -28.26 -17.28 25.54
C LYS A 585 -28.06 -18.03 26.85
N PHE A 586 -29.03 -17.93 27.75
CA PHE A 586 -29.16 -18.75 28.96
C PHE A 586 -30.43 -19.59 28.86
N ASN A 587 -30.32 -20.91 29.00
CA ASN A 587 -31.42 -21.88 28.86
C ASN A 587 -32.29 -21.60 27.61
N GLY A 588 -31.64 -21.34 26.46
CA GLY A 588 -32.27 -21.02 25.17
C GLY A 588 -32.73 -19.56 24.99
N SER A 589 -32.95 -18.81 26.06
CA SER A 589 -33.38 -17.40 26.05
C SER A 589 -32.20 -16.45 25.85
N ARG A 590 -32.36 -15.40 25.03
CA ARG A 590 -31.28 -14.41 24.78
C ARG A 590 -31.04 -13.54 26.02
N LEU A 591 -29.78 -13.47 26.47
CA LEU A 591 -29.38 -12.54 27.53
C LEU A 591 -29.37 -11.10 27.00
N ARG A 592 -29.71 -10.15 27.89
CA ARG A 592 -29.71 -8.71 27.63
C ARG A 592 -28.50 -8.04 28.31
N ALA A 593 -28.08 -6.89 27.81
CA ALA A 593 -26.95 -6.14 28.38
C ALA A 593 -27.39 -5.22 29.53
N GLU A 594 -28.70 -4.99 29.67
CA GLU A 594 -29.31 -4.14 30.69
C GLU A 594 -29.47 -4.83 32.06
N ASP A 595 -29.23 -6.15 32.14
CA ASP A 595 -29.33 -6.92 33.37
C ASP A 595 -28.01 -6.83 34.17
N SER A 596 -28.07 -6.19 35.34
CA SER A 596 -26.91 -5.94 36.21
C SER A 596 -26.24 -7.20 36.77
N LYS A 597 -26.86 -8.38 36.63
CA LYS A 597 -26.23 -9.67 36.92
C LYS A 597 -25.11 -10.01 35.93
N TYR A 598 -25.13 -9.46 34.72
CA TYR A 598 -24.26 -9.85 33.62
C TYR A 598 -23.42 -8.67 33.08
N LEU A 599 -22.11 -8.89 32.93
CA LEU A 599 -21.25 -8.03 32.12
C LEU A 599 -20.81 -8.77 30.87
N LEU A 600 -21.32 -8.33 29.72
CA LEU A 600 -20.87 -8.75 28.40
C LEU A 600 -19.63 -7.93 28.00
N TYR A 601 -18.57 -8.59 27.53
CA TYR A 601 -17.31 -7.92 27.16
C TYR A 601 -16.57 -8.66 26.04
N ASP A 602 -15.60 -7.97 25.43
CA ASP A 602 -14.77 -8.54 24.35
C ASP A 602 -13.95 -9.74 24.86
N GLY A 603 -14.41 -10.95 24.51
CA GLY A 603 -13.82 -12.21 24.96
C GLY A 603 -14.66 -13.01 25.96
N GLY A 604 -15.87 -12.58 26.35
CA GLY A 604 -16.75 -13.42 27.17
C GLY A 604 -17.97 -12.75 27.81
N ILE A 605 -18.45 -13.39 28.88
CA ILE A 605 -19.45 -12.87 29.81
C ILE A 605 -18.97 -13.12 31.24
N ALA A 606 -19.17 -12.14 32.13
CA ALA A 606 -19.05 -12.30 33.57
C ALA A 606 -20.45 -12.35 34.18
N ILE A 607 -20.67 -13.28 35.11
CA ILE A 607 -21.88 -13.42 35.91
C ILE A 607 -21.49 -13.00 37.33
N PHE A 608 -22.09 -11.92 37.85
CA PHE A 608 -21.78 -11.42 39.18
C PHE A 608 -22.60 -12.10 40.26
N ASN A 609 -22.01 -12.29 41.45
CA ASN A 609 -22.66 -12.80 42.66
C ASN A 609 -23.56 -14.04 42.38
N ALA A 610 -23.01 -15.05 41.73
CA ALA A 610 -23.79 -16.13 41.13
C ALA A 610 -24.53 -16.96 42.20
N THR A 611 -25.85 -17.06 42.08
CA THR A 611 -26.71 -17.87 42.96
C THR A 611 -27.16 -19.15 42.25
N MET A 612 -28.01 -19.97 42.88
CA MET A 612 -28.61 -21.17 42.26
C MET A 612 -29.30 -20.86 40.91
N ASP A 613 -29.82 -19.65 40.74
CA ASP A 613 -30.47 -19.17 39.50
C ASP A 613 -29.49 -18.95 38.31
N ALA A 614 -28.17 -19.07 38.54
CA ALA A 614 -27.13 -19.06 37.50
C ALA A 614 -26.73 -20.47 37.04
N ALA A 615 -27.33 -21.53 37.58
CA ALA A 615 -27.12 -22.89 37.10
C ALA A 615 -27.92 -23.14 35.80
N GLY A 616 -27.34 -23.87 34.85
CA GLY A 616 -27.97 -24.16 33.56
C GLY A 616 -27.05 -23.97 32.35
N PHE A 617 -27.65 -23.95 31.15
CA PHE A 617 -26.94 -23.91 29.87
C PHE A 617 -26.67 -22.47 29.42
N TYR A 618 -25.42 -22.17 29.08
CA TYR A 618 -25.03 -20.90 28.46
C TYR A 618 -24.41 -21.14 27.08
N ASP A 619 -25.10 -20.68 26.04
CA ASP A 619 -24.65 -20.74 24.65
C ASP A 619 -24.07 -19.40 24.22
N CYS A 620 -22.85 -19.41 23.69
CA CYS A 620 -22.29 -18.27 22.97
C CYS A 620 -22.37 -18.50 21.47
N ILE A 621 -23.03 -17.58 20.76
CA ILE A 621 -23.29 -17.65 19.32
C ILE A 621 -22.62 -16.46 18.65
N SER A 622 -21.74 -16.74 17.68
CA SER A 622 -21.17 -15.76 16.76
C SER A 622 -22.14 -15.57 15.59
N VAL A 623 -22.47 -14.32 15.27
CA VAL A 623 -23.42 -13.94 14.21
C VAL A 623 -22.72 -13.01 13.22
N GLU A 624 -22.49 -13.52 12.00
CA GLU A 624 -21.81 -12.81 10.91
C GLU A 624 -22.80 -12.53 9.76
N LYS A 625 -22.66 -11.37 9.10
CA LYS A 625 -23.54 -10.98 7.99
C LYS A 625 -22.81 -11.05 6.66
N SER A 626 -23.38 -11.77 5.69
CA SER A 626 -22.90 -11.75 4.30
C SER A 626 -24.05 -11.49 3.33
N LYS A 627 -23.90 -10.49 2.46
CA LYS A 627 -24.90 -10.08 1.44
C LYS A 627 -26.34 -9.97 1.98
N GLY A 628 -26.50 -9.49 3.22
CA GLY A 628 -27.79 -9.30 3.88
C GLY A 628 -28.35 -10.54 4.60
N LYS A 629 -27.77 -11.73 4.42
CA LYS A 629 -28.07 -12.92 5.23
C LYS A 629 -27.30 -12.89 6.55
N GLU A 630 -27.93 -13.32 7.64
CA GLU A 630 -27.29 -13.62 8.92
C GLU A 630 -26.93 -15.10 9.01
N PHE A 631 -25.68 -15.39 9.35
CA PHE A 631 -25.17 -16.75 9.57
C PHE A 631 -24.76 -16.88 11.04
N LEU A 632 -25.31 -17.89 11.71
CA LEU A 632 -25.15 -18.11 13.15
C LEU A 632 -24.36 -19.39 13.41
N ILE A 633 -23.29 -19.28 14.21
CA ILE A 633 -22.51 -20.41 14.66
C ILE A 633 -22.32 -20.34 16.18
N THR A 634 -22.80 -21.38 16.88
CA THR A 634 -22.43 -21.60 18.28
C THR A 634 -20.92 -21.80 18.33
N VAL A 635 -20.21 -21.04 19.16
CA VAL A 635 -18.73 -21.13 19.30
C VAL A 635 -18.30 -21.69 20.66
N ALA A 636 -19.19 -21.66 21.65
CA ALA A 636 -19.04 -22.36 22.91
C ALA A 636 -20.41 -22.66 23.53
N ARG A 637 -20.53 -23.83 24.17
CA ARG A 637 -21.68 -24.24 24.98
C ARG A 637 -21.16 -24.62 26.37
N TYR A 638 -21.74 -24.03 27.40
CA TYR A 638 -21.38 -24.22 28.81
C TYR A 638 -22.57 -24.78 29.59
N VAL A 639 -22.30 -25.57 30.64
CA VAL A 639 -23.28 -25.87 31.69
C VAL A 639 -22.67 -25.54 33.04
N LEU A 640 -23.36 -24.70 33.81
CA LEU A 640 -22.96 -24.30 35.15
C LEU A 640 -23.70 -25.14 36.19
N TYR A 641 -22.94 -25.71 37.11
CA TYR A 641 -23.44 -26.42 38.29
C TYR A 641 -23.03 -25.63 39.54
N ALA A 642 -24.01 -25.33 40.40
CA ALA A 642 -23.74 -24.71 41.69
C ALA A 642 -23.13 -25.74 42.66
N GLN A 643 -22.19 -25.29 43.49
CA GLN A 643 -21.61 -26.05 44.57
C GLN A 643 -21.81 -25.26 45.87
N GLU A 644 -22.43 -25.89 46.86
CA GLU A 644 -22.55 -25.33 48.20
C GLU A 644 -21.16 -25.32 48.88
N LYS A 645 -20.93 -24.34 49.76
CA LYS A 645 -19.78 -24.41 50.65
C LYS A 645 -20.02 -25.53 51.66
N MET A 646 -19.26 -26.62 51.55
CA MET A 646 -18.92 -27.37 52.75
C MET A 646 -18.07 -26.46 53.63
N GLU A 647 -18.58 -26.10 54.79
CA GLU A 647 -17.73 -25.61 55.87
C GLU A 647 -16.93 -26.80 56.40
N GLU A 648 -15.60 -26.71 56.38
CA GLU A 648 -14.75 -27.69 57.05
C GLU A 648 -14.92 -27.54 58.57
N ALA A 649 -15.85 -28.29 59.13
CA ALA A 649 -16.04 -28.38 60.56
C ALA A 649 -14.75 -28.89 61.23
N ASN A 650 -14.16 -28.08 62.10
CA ASN A 650 -12.87 -28.37 62.75
C ASN A 650 -12.88 -29.72 63.48
N VAL A 651 -12.12 -30.70 62.96
CA VAL A 651 -11.79 -31.94 63.68
C VAL A 651 -10.31 -31.91 64.05
N ILE A 652 -10.02 -31.38 65.24
CA ILE A 652 -8.67 -31.43 65.83
C ILE A 652 -8.46 -32.82 66.42
N VAL A 653 -7.64 -33.66 65.78
CA VAL A 653 -7.08 -34.88 66.39
C VAL A 653 -5.58 -34.93 66.11
N THR A 654 -4.78 -34.94 67.18
CA THR A 654 -3.32 -35.00 67.15
C THR A 654 -2.82 -36.45 67.17
N ALA A 655 -1.95 -36.81 66.21
CA ALA A 655 -1.15 -38.02 66.27
C ALA A 655 0.23 -37.79 65.61
N ASN A 656 1.31 -38.15 66.31
CA ASN A 656 2.70 -37.83 65.92
C ASN A 656 3.55 -39.11 65.89
N LYS A 657 4.16 -39.44 64.73
CA LYS A 657 5.42 -40.23 64.49
C LYS A 657 5.49 -40.63 62.99
N ARG A 658 6.57 -40.27 62.26
CA ARG A 658 7.88 -40.94 62.10
C ARG A 658 7.82 -42.29 61.35
N ALA A 659 8.71 -42.61 60.40
CA ALA A 659 9.77 -41.83 59.72
C ALA A 659 10.34 -42.60 58.50
N GLU A 660 11.21 -41.93 57.71
CA GLU A 660 12.28 -42.48 56.81
C GLU A 660 11.83 -43.33 55.58
N ALA A 661 12.51 -43.30 54.42
CA ALA A 661 13.55 -42.42 53.82
C ALA A 661 13.34 -42.43 52.27
N GLY A 662 13.60 -41.37 51.49
CA GLY A 662 14.91 -40.86 50.99
C GLY A 662 15.21 -41.44 49.59
N ASP A 663 15.99 -40.88 48.67
CA ASP A 663 16.46 -39.52 48.31
C ASP A 663 16.99 -39.62 46.83
N GLU A 664 17.45 -38.65 46.03
CA GLU A 664 17.92 -37.24 46.10
C GLU A 664 17.25 -36.42 44.95
N GLY A 665 17.48 -35.13 44.66
CA GLY A 665 18.21 -34.04 45.35
C GLY A 665 18.61 -32.87 44.40
N PHE A 666 18.88 -31.69 44.99
CA PHE A 666 19.57 -30.49 44.41
C PHE A 666 19.02 -29.76 43.14
N ARG A 667 19.17 -28.43 42.95
CA ARG A 667 19.31 -27.26 43.89
C ARG A 667 19.22 -25.92 43.13
N SER A 668 18.50 -24.93 43.66
CA SER A 668 18.79 -23.46 43.65
C SER A 668 17.56 -22.70 44.21
N SER A 669 17.55 -22.26 45.47
CA SER A 669 18.21 -21.08 46.07
C SER A 669 17.46 -19.75 45.87
N GLU A 670 17.01 -19.19 46.99
CA GLU A 670 16.21 -17.96 47.20
C GLU A 670 17.00 -16.64 46.93
N PRO A 671 16.44 -15.41 47.09
CA PRO A 671 15.08 -15.03 47.55
C PRO A 671 14.31 -14.00 46.71
N LEU A 672 12.98 -14.06 46.76
CA LEU A 672 12.10 -12.97 46.31
C LEU A 672 11.77 -12.00 47.45
N SER A 673 12.34 -10.80 47.44
CA SER A 673 11.91 -9.70 48.32
C SER A 673 11.99 -8.34 47.63
N SER A 674 11.25 -7.35 48.14
CA SER A 674 11.20 -5.94 47.68
C SER A 674 10.55 -5.62 46.31
N LEU A 675 9.26 -5.94 46.11
CA LEU A 675 8.46 -5.33 45.01
C LEU A 675 7.01 -4.88 45.33
N ASN A 676 6.53 -5.03 46.58
CA ASN A 676 5.14 -4.69 46.97
C ASN A 676 4.93 -3.28 47.57
N LYS A 677 5.65 -2.25 47.09
CA LYS A 677 5.36 -0.83 47.42
C LYS A 677 5.31 0.14 46.23
N ALA A 678 5.60 -0.30 45.00
CA ALA A 678 5.63 0.58 43.82
C ALA A 678 4.28 0.71 43.07
N ALA A 679 3.34 -0.23 43.26
CA ALA A 679 2.11 -0.30 42.48
C ALA A 679 1.03 0.71 42.94
N ASN A 680 0.77 0.81 44.25
CA ASN A 680 -0.36 1.60 44.76
C ASN A 680 -0.15 3.13 44.69
N GLN A 681 1.08 3.61 44.49
CA GLN A 681 1.34 5.05 44.36
C GLN A 681 0.88 5.59 42.99
N LYS A 682 1.17 4.87 41.90
CA LYS A 682 0.91 5.32 40.51
C LYS A 682 -0.57 5.51 40.15
N SER A 683 -1.49 4.91 40.90
CA SER A 683 -2.94 5.05 40.67
C SER A 683 -3.46 6.45 41.02
N VAL A 684 -2.95 7.03 42.11
CA VAL A 684 -3.50 8.26 42.71
C VAL A 684 -3.09 9.51 41.93
N ASP A 685 -1.81 9.61 41.55
CA ASP A 685 -1.32 10.81 40.84
C ASP A 685 -1.95 10.98 39.44
N SER A 686 -2.19 9.88 38.71
CA SER A 686 -2.78 9.92 37.36
C SER A 686 -4.21 10.50 37.34
N HIS A 687 -4.96 10.38 38.45
CA HIS A 687 -6.26 11.04 38.59
C HIS A 687 -6.11 12.55 38.88
N ARG A 688 -5.09 12.94 39.66
CA ARG A 688 -4.84 14.33 40.03
C ARG A 688 -4.40 15.17 38.83
N GLU A 689 -3.50 14.66 37.99
CA GLU A 689 -3.09 15.30 36.74
C GLU A 689 -4.27 15.51 35.77
N LYS A 690 -5.12 14.49 35.59
CA LYS A 690 -6.30 14.57 34.71
C LYS A 690 -7.36 15.58 35.20
N LEU A 691 -7.43 15.85 36.50
CA LEU A 691 -8.29 16.90 37.04
C LEU A 691 -7.71 18.29 36.79
N VAL A 692 -6.41 18.47 37.07
CA VAL A 692 -5.68 19.73 36.83
C VAL A 692 -5.72 20.13 35.36
N LEU A 693 -5.46 19.19 34.43
CA LEU A 693 -5.48 19.47 32.99
C LEU A 693 -6.87 19.89 32.48
N LYS A 694 -7.95 19.32 33.05
CA LYS A 694 -9.33 19.75 32.75
C LYS A 694 -9.63 21.15 33.26
N LEU A 695 -9.15 21.50 34.47
CA LEU A 695 -9.33 22.84 35.04
C LEU A 695 -8.56 23.91 34.24
N PHE A 696 -7.32 23.63 33.84
CA PHE A 696 -6.56 24.51 32.94
C PHE A 696 -7.23 24.65 31.56
N GLY A 697 -7.73 23.56 30.97
CA GLY A 697 -8.48 23.61 29.70
C GLY A 697 -9.74 24.47 29.78
N ALA A 698 -10.52 24.35 30.87
CA ALA A 698 -11.69 25.17 31.11
C ALA A 698 -11.34 26.66 31.32
N GLY A 699 -10.29 26.95 32.10
CA GLY A 699 -9.79 28.31 32.29
C GLY A 699 -9.28 28.96 31.00
N PHE A 700 -8.56 28.21 30.17
CA PHE A 700 -8.06 28.70 28.88
C PHE A 700 -9.21 28.98 27.89
N ALA A 701 -10.24 28.11 27.86
CA ALA A 701 -11.44 28.34 27.06
C ALA A 701 -12.21 29.60 27.51
N LEU A 702 -12.36 29.81 28.82
CA LEU A 702 -12.99 31.02 29.38
C LEU A 702 -12.18 32.29 29.07
N PHE A 703 -10.84 32.23 29.16
CA PHE A 703 -9.97 33.35 28.82
C PHE A 703 -10.04 33.69 27.32
N PHE A 704 -9.99 32.68 26.44
CA PHE A 704 -10.10 32.87 25.00
C PHE A 704 -11.48 33.41 24.58
N PHE A 705 -12.56 32.93 25.21
CA PHE A 705 -13.90 33.48 25.00
C PHE A 705 -14.01 34.94 25.47
N SER A 706 -13.41 35.26 26.63
CA SER A 706 -13.37 36.63 27.17
C SER A 706 -12.59 37.58 26.25
N LEU A 707 -11.46 37.12 25.68
CA LEU A 707 -10.71 37.88 24.67
C LEU A 707 -11.49 38.07 23.36
N LEU A 708 -12.25 37.07 22.91
CA LEU A 708 -13.14 37.20 21.74
C LEU A 708 -14.23 38.27 22.00
N VAL A 709 -14.93 38.19 23.13
CA VAL A 709 -15.94 39.18 23.53
C VAL A 709 -15.32 40.58 23.67
N TRP A 710 -14.11 40.70 24.24
CA TRP A 710 -13.40 41.97 24.35
C TRP A 710 -13.02 42.55 22.98
N ASN A 711 -12.58 41.73 22.03
CA ASN A 711 -12.25 42.18 20.67
C ASN A 711 -13.49 42.61 19.88
N PHE A 712 -14.64 41.96 20.06
CA PHE A 712 -15.92 42.44 19.52
C PHE A 712 -16.35 43.75 20.20
N TYR A 713 -16.26 43.87 21.53
CA TYR A 713 -16.60 45.09 22.27
C TYR A 713 -15.71 46.29 21.90
N LYS A 714 -14.42 46.05 21.59
CA LYS A 714 -13.48 47.06 21.08
C LYS A 714 -13.56 47.29 19.56
N GLY A 715 -14.41 46.55 18.83
CA GLY A 715 -14.59 46.72 17.39
C GLY A 715 -13.42 46.22 16.51
N HIS A 716 -12.50 45.42 17.06
CA HIS A 716 -11.39 44.82 16.29
C HIS A 716 -11.82 43.63 15.42
N LEU A 717 -13.03 43.10 15.66
CA LEU A 717 -13.68 42.08 14.84
C LEU A 717 -15.12 42.51 14.54
N SER A 718 -15.58 42.32 13.30
CA SER A 718 -16.95 42.60 12.86
C SER A 718 -17.75 41.31 12.70
N LEU A 719 -19.04 41.34 13.09
CA LEU A 719 -19.94 40.19 12.98
C LEU A 719 -20.66 40.17 11.60
N PRO A 720 -20.76 39.03 10.89
CA PRO A 720 -21.16 39.04 9.47
C PRO A 720 -22.66 39.27 9.16
N TRP A 721 -23.50 39.63 10.15
CA TRP A 721 -24.96 39.41 10.04
C TRP A 721 -25.87 40.58 10.47
N MET A 722 -25.40 41.84 10.40
CA MET A 722 -26.26 43.02 10.50
C MET A 722 -26.03 44.03 9.35
N SER A 723 -26.82 43.91 8.29
CA SER A 723 -26.85 44.89 7.18
C SER A 723 -28.16 44.88 6.35
N ARG A 724 -29.32 44.70 7.00
CA ARG A 724 -30.70 44.95 6.52
C ARG A 724 -31.68 44.88 7.71
N GLU A 725 -32.80 45.60 7.79
CA GLU A 725 -33.52 46.46 6.83
C GLU A 725 -34.06 47.77 7.46
N THR A 726 -34.44 48.74 6.60
CA THR A 726 -35.58 49.72 6.64
C THR A 726 -35.19 50.93 5.78
N SER A 727 -36.04 51.68 5.06
CA SER A 727 -37.45 51.61 4.59
C SER A 727 -37.47 52.45 3.27
N SER A 728 -38.40 52.43 2.30
CA SER A 728 -39.87 52.27 2.29
C SER A 728 -40.42 52.00 0.86
N LYS A 729 -41.76 51.88 0.73
CA LYS A 729 -42.58 51.80 -0.52
C LYS A 729 -42.92 53.24 -1.06
N PRO A 730 -43.57 53.47 -2.25
CA PRO A 730 -44.42 52.55 -3.04
C PRO A 730 -44.39 52.61 -4.60
N THR A 731 -45.05 51.62 -5.22
CA THR A 731 -45.83 51.60 -6.51
C THR A 731 -45.49 52.50 -7.71
N GLY A 732 -45.38 51.89 -8.90
CA GLY A 732 -45.58 52.51 -10.22
C GLY A 732 -45.71 51.45 -11.34
N THR A 733 -46.53 51.69 -12.37
CA THR A 733 -46.88 50.69 -13.40
C THR A 733 -46.63 51.15 -14.84
N ALA A 734 -46.25 50.19 -15.70
CA ALA A 734 -46.28 50.23 -17.16
C ALA A 734 -45.33 51.22 -17.89
N GLY A 735 -44.93 50.85 -19.12
CA GLY A 735 -44.09 51.67 -19.99
C GLY A 735 -43.49 50.86 -21.16
N LEU A 736 -43.99 51.08 -22.38
CA LEU A 736 -43.47 50.52 -23.63
C LEU A 736 -42.58 51.57 -24.30
N GLY A 737 -41.42 51.21 -24.87
CA GLY A 737 -40.65 52.17 -25.69
C GLY A 737 -39.20 51.81 -26.04
N SER A 738 -38.95 51.59 -27.33
CA SER A 738 -37.73 52.02 -28.05
C SER A 738 -37.97 53.48 -28.57
N PRO A 739 -37.02 54.26 -29.15
CA PRO A 739 -35.87 53.81 -29.96
C PRO A 739 -34.59 54.70 -30.01
N ALA A 740 -33.65 54.27 -30.87
CA ALA A 740 -32.77 55.02 -31.79
C ALA A 740 -31.87 56.23 -31.36
N LEU A 741 -30.60 56.09 -31.73
CA LEU A 741 -29.63 57.06 -32.31
C LEU A 741 -29.64 58.57 -31.95
N ALA A 742 -28.43 59.07 -31.66
CA ALA A 742 -27.96 60.41 -32.03
C ALA A 742 -26.49 60.34 -32.51
N THR A 743 -26.00 61.36 -33.23
CA THR A 743 -24.77 61.29 -34.05
C THR A 743 -23.79 62.48 -33.84
N GLU A 744 -22.56 62.27 -34.32
CA GLU A 744 -21.53 63.29 -34.66
C GLU A 744 -20.80 64.08 -33.54
N GLY A 745 -19.59 64.52 -33.88
CA GLY A 745 -18.64 65.21 -33.00
C GLY A 745 -17.21 65.19 -33.58
N SER A 746 -16.85 66.19 -34.39
CA SER A 746 -15.65 66.16 -35.25
C SER A 746 -14.40 66.83 -34.65
N GLY A 747 -13.28 66.10 -34.67
CA GLY A 747 -12.06 66.57 -35.35
C GLY A 747 -10.98 67.35 -34.58
N SER A 748 -9.72 66.94 -34.78
CA SER A 748 -8.56 67.85 -34.93
C SER A 748 -7.38 67.08 -35.56
N VAL A 749 -6.49 67.77 -36.28
CA VAL A 749 -5.35 67.20 -37.01
C VAL A 749 -4.10 68.05 -36.77
N ARG A 750 -2.93 67.42 -36.58
CA ARG A 750 -1.63 68.03 -36.90
C ARG A 750 -0.58 66.98 -37.30
N LYS A 751 0.23 67.31 -38.31
CA LYS A 751 1.41 66.57 -38.78
C LYS A 751 2.63 67.48 -38.77
N SER A 752 3.76 66.97 -38.33
CA SER A 752 5.13 67.36 -38.72
C SER A 752 6.11 66.36 -38.08
N SER A 753 7.03 65.61 -38.71
CA SER A 753 7.79 65.66 -39.98
C SER A 753 9.27 66.07 -39.78
N ALA A 754 10.18 65.23 -40.27
CA ALA A 754 11.65 65.40 -40.33
C ALA A 754 12.39 65.33 -38.95
N THR A 755 13.69 64.99 -38.87
CA THR A 755 14.71 64.78 -39.93
C THR A 755 15.67 63.62 -39.62
N GLN A 756 16.36 63.09 -40.63
CA GLN A 756 17.48 62.13 -40.53
C GLN A 756 18.74 62.69 -39.83
N THR A 757 19.52 61.79 -39.22
CA THR A 757 20.99 61.76 -39.36
C THR A 757 21.54 60.34 -39.18
N ASN A 758 22.51 59.95 -40.02
CA ASN A 758 23.39 58.80 -39.79
C ASN A 758 24.65 59.28 -39.05
N ILE A 759 25.35 58.36 -38.37
CA ILE A 759 26.83 58.24 -38.34
C ILE A 759 27.19 56.83 -37.86
N SER A 760 28.41 56.37 -38.16
CA SER A 760 28.80 54.96 -38.10
C SER A 760 30.03 54.67 -37.23
N SER A 761 30.18 53.38 -36.90
CA SER A 761 31.42 52.59 -36.95
C SER A 761 32.54 52.74 -35.89
N VAL A 762 33.25 51.61 -35.72
CA VAL A 762 34.61 51.39 -35.18
C VAL A 762 34.76 51.13 -33.67
N ASN A 763 35.09 49.86 -33.35
CA ASN A 763 35.88 49.29 -32.24
C ASN A 763 35.47 49.60 -30.78
N GLU A 764 35.83 48.79 -29.78
CA GLU A 764 36.83 47.69 -29.73
C GLU A 764 36.28 46.44 -29.03
#